data_AF-A0A5C6F5V8-F1
#
_entry.id   AF-A0A5C6F5V8-F1
#
_cell.length_a   1.000
_cell.length_b   1.000
_cell.length_c   1.000
_cell.angle_alpha   90.00
_cell.angle_beta   90.00
_cell.angle_gamma   90.00
#
_symmetry.space_group_name_H-M   'P 1'
#
loop_
_entity.id
_entity.type
_entity.pdbx_description
1 polymer ?
#
loop_
_entity_poly.entity_id
_entity_poly.type
_entity_poly.pdbx_seq_one_letter_code
_entity_poly.pdbx_strand_id
1 'polypeptide(L)'
;MRFVILVNAKLRYPCVMDDASVRSAYRWDHSMTALFNLPFVSAVFFVLAGVLIGHLMWFRDRTGDNAKINGLENRYIKARGSAKLRKREFVKLRKDSESVDSELQDLRDQYESLQQQNEEHRSAALQAGDELARLRGERDLSDEKFASELKRSEAMVSQLQEALKLKTTAEHDLEQRTTSFTEMQASHRELEVEIESLRNRLDASEKSSSGYLQTIDALKRQVGEHGQTIVQVEQIRSRLENESTQLREQLEAKTSDAASSQEAVEALTDQLADREESIKRFEQTQIALETEIEQLTATLDAQAQATDQTTTQNAQTIAALRKEVAELTTASESSAQSLKETQADLVERCEDLDVLREERDALNVKVETLLDRISDLDAEREIAGTVKAERDELATDLQSAASSLGEQRQMLEAREHEVEQLRAQVSGLHEQLQKTTERANHVSSEKEAMVDAIANREELIDRLQTQVDELTPLRSELAEVALVLGEQKTVNQQRVQQISTQKSEIERQAKEIHVLRVKLEPMAKIQDELEQHRPLRAELAKAIEQQSAQRQRAAELEDQLTKRTAQVDELQSQVELLDETTAMLAEAKQKIQLTAKQVTQAAGQRDSIARSRDELETQLKKRAEQIEELQSQVAVLDQTKQSLAQSQQKQAATDRQTAVIAAERDELAKSRSELEKSLVSLRGEIQNQAKAIEAAKEQLQAKAKLHDQSVSEVSELQKTLESQRSSITKLANQLQTAEQLRPVNKELQDRINELMAHLKRVSAEHEDSLDANTKALDRIRDLESNLHDHAAKIRDLRRERASIAGLDGRDDGQSIRKAA
;
A
#
# COMPACT_ATOMS: atom_id res chain seq x y z
N MET A 1 0.44 38.13 36.33
CA MET A 1 -0.27 39.20 37.09
C MET A 1 -1.22 39.88 36.11
N ARG A 2 -2.56 39.71 36.25
CA ARG A 2 -3.59 40.08 35.23
C ARG A 2 -3.45 39.29 33.89
N PHE A 3 -4.51 39.07 33.08
CA PHE A 3 -5.96 39.21 33.28
C PHE A 3 -6.70 38.01 32.64
N VAL A 4 -7.92 37.71 33.08
CA VAL A 4 -8.76 36.60 32.59
C VAL A 4 -9.64 37.03 31.40
N ILE A 5 -9.71 36.19 30.36
CA ILE A 5 -10.92 36.01 29.52
C ILE A 5 -11.09 34.50 29.25
N LEU A 6 -12.22 33.92 29.66
CA LEU A 6 -12.71 32.66 29.10
C LEU A 6 -13.62 32.97 27.91
N VAL A 7 -13.49 32.23 26.82
CA VAL A 7 -14.55 32.05 25.82
C VAL A 7 -14.79 30.55 25.66
N ASN A 8 -16.06 30.14 25.72
CA ASN A 8 -16.48 28.75 25.81
C ASN A 8 -17.39 28.43 24.62
N ALA A 9 -16.93 27.59 23.68
CA ALA A 9 -17.57 27.36 22.39
C ALA A 9 -17.67 25.87 22.04
N LYS A 10 -18.32 25.08 22.91
CA LYS A 10 -18.46 23.63 22.78
C LYS A 10 -19.65 23.23 21.89
N LEU A 11 -19.52 23.41 20.57
CA LEU A 11 -20.55 23.04 19.59
C LEU A 11 -20.72 21.51 19.47
N ARG A 12 -21.65 20.94 20.25
CA ARG A 12 -22.30 19.66 19.94
C ARG A 12 -23.66 19.94 19.32
N TYR A 13 -23.92 19.39 18.13
CA TYR A 13 -25.27 19.31 17.55
C TYR A 13 -25.95 17.98 17.93
N PRO A 14 -27.12 18.01 18.59
CA PRO A 14 -28.02 16.88 18.66
C PRO A 14 -29.27 17.16 17.80
N CYS A 15 -29.34 16.60 16.60
CA CYS A 15 -30.55 16.64 15.78
C CYS A 15 -31.60 15.63 16.30
N VAL A 16 -32.28 16.00 17.38
CA VAL A 16 -33.56 15.39 17.77
C VAL A 16 -34.67 16.24 17.16
N MET A 17 -35.47 15.62 16.28
CA MET A 17 -36.75 16.18 15.85
C MET A 17 -37.86 15.34 16.52
N ASP A 18 -38.57 15.96 17.45
CA ASP A 18 -39.93 15.54 17.76
C ASP A 18 -40.81 15.74 16.51
N ASP A 19 -41.76 14.84 16.26
CA ASP A 19 -42.94 15.15 15.46
C ASP A 19 -44.19 14.57 16.12
N ALA A 20 -45.28 15.32 16.11
CA ALA A 20 -46.29 15.26 17.16
C ALA A 20 -47.66 14.74 16.70
N SER A 21 -48.16 13.75 17.44
CA SER A 21 -49.57 13.47 17.75
C SER A 21 -50.67 14.02 16.81
N VAL A 22 -51.16 13.19 15.88
CA VAL A 22 -52.49 13.39 15.25
C VAL A 22 -53.23 12.05 15.07
N ARG A 23 -54.29 11.86 15.87
CA ARG A 23 -55.60 11.19 15.57
C ARG A 23 -55.63 9.79 14.90
N SER A 24 -56.58 8.90 15.18
CA SER A 24 -57.68 8.87 16.16
C SER A 24 -58.19 7.44 16.29
N ALA A 25 -58.54 6.99 17.50
CA ALA A 25 -59.31 5.77 17.67
C ALA A 25 -60.77 6.00 17.19
N TYR A 26 -61.31 5.05 16.43
CA TYR A 26 -62.76 4.95 16.20
C TYR A 26 -63.26 3.57 16.62
N ARG A 27 -64.07 3.58 17.68
CA ARG A 27 -64.74 2.42 18.27
C ARG A 27 -66.22 2.50 17.87
N TRP A 28 -66.68 1.53 17.09
CA TRP A 28 -68.10 1.42 16.69
C TRP A 28 -68.62 0.02 17.03
N ASP A 29 -69.04 -0.15 18.29
CA ASP A 29 -70.26 -0.92 18.52
C ASP A 29 -71.43 -0.13 17.93
N HIS A 30 -72.37 -0.79 17.25
CA HIS A 30 -73.81 -0.62 17.46
C HIS A 30 -74.60 -1.70 16.71
N SER A 31 -75.65 -2.17 17.36
CA SER A 31 -76.60 -3.18 16.92
C SER A 31 -77.34 -2.86 15.60
N MET A 32 -77.55 -3.90 14.79
CA MET A 32 -78.78 -4.01 13.97
C MET A 32 -79.34 -5.44 14.05
N THR A 33 -80.49 -5.56 14.71
CA THR A 33 -81.42 -6.69 14.54
C THR A 33 -82.43 -6.36 13.42
N ALA A 34 -83.19 -7.37 12.98
CA ALA A 34 -84.42 -7.24 12.19
C ALA A 34 -84.34 -6.84 10.69
N LEU A 35 -83.56 -7.59 9.90
CA LEU A 35 -83.99 -8.05 8.56
C LEU A 35 -83.70 -9.57 8.46
N PHE A 36 -84.55 -10.44 7.92
CA PHE A 36 -85.79 -10.25 7.15
C PHE A 36 -86.95 -11.04 7.77
N ASN A 37 -88.18 -10.50 7.71
CA ASN A 37 -89.41 -11.22 8.06
C ASN A 37 -90.38 -11.21 6.87
N LEU A 38 -90.00 -11.92 5.78
CA LEU A 38 -90.77 -12.03 4.55
C LEU A 38 -91.34 -13.45 4.36
N PRO A 39 -92.53 -13.59 3.72
CA PRO A 39 -93.12 -14.89 3.45
C PRO A 39 -92.23 -15.72 2.51
N PHE A 40 -92.10 -17.01 2.81
CA PHE A 40 -91.18 -17.98 2.21
C PHE A 40 -91.12 -17.95 0.66
N VAL A 41 -92.26 -17.72 0.00
CA VAL A 41 -92.39 -17.59 -1.46
C VAL A 41 -91.49 -16.48 -2.03
N SER A 42 -91.33 -15.36 -1.32
CA SER A 42 -90.45 -14.25 -1.73
C SER A 42 -88.98 -14.63 -1.68
N ALA A 43 -88.57 -15.45 -0.71
CA ALA A 43 -87.17 -15.88 -0.58
C ALA A 43 -86.78 -16.82 -1.74
N VAL A 44 -87.67 -17.73 -2.14
CA VAL A 44 -87.43 -18.61 -3.30
C VAL A 44 -87.31 -17.80 -4.60
N PHE A 45 -88.13 -16.77 -4.81
CA PHE A 45 -87.98 -15.86 -5.95
C PHE A 45 -86.67 -15.05 -5.90
N PHE A 46 -86.22 -14.61 -4.72
CA PHE A 46 -84.93 -13.94 -4.57
C PHE A 46 -83.73 -14.87 -4.83
N VAL A 47 -83.81 -16.14 -4.42
CA VAL A 47 -82.79 -17.15 -4.73
C VAL A 47 -82.77 -17.49 -6.21
N LEU A 48 -83.94 -17.70 -6.85
CA LEU A 48 -84.01 -17.95 -8.29
C LEU A 48 -83.55 -16.74 -9.11
N ALA A 49 -83.94 -15.52 -8.76
CA ALA A 49 -83.44 -14.30 -9.39
C ALA A 49 -81.94 -14.11 -9.15
N GLY A 50 -81.45 -14.40 -7.94
CA GLY A 50 -80.02 -14.36 -7.61
C GLY A 50 -79.18 -15.37 -8.39
N VAL A 51 -79.71 -16.58 -8.60
CA VAL A 51 -79.09 -17.62 -9.45
C VAL A 51 -79.14 -17.20 -10.92
N LEU A 52 -80.26 -16.65 -11.42
CA LEU A 52 -80.36 -16.21 -12.82
C LEU A 52 -79.43 -15.02 -13.12
N ILE A 53 -79.39 -14.03 -12.23
CA ILE A 53 -78.48 -12.88 -12.29
C ILE A 53 -77.02 -13.34 -12.13
N GLY A 54 -76.74 -14.27 -11.21
CA GLY A 54 -75.43 -14.87 -11.05
C GLY A 54 -74.95 -15.62 -12.31
N HIS A 55 -75.84 -16.36 -12.97
CA HIS A 55 -75.56 -17.08 -14.21
C HIS A 55 -75.32 -16.11 -15.39
N LEU A 56 -76.15 -15.08 -15.52
CA LEU A 56 -75.96 -13.99 -16.49
C LEU A 56 -74.69 -13.17 -16.22
N MET A 57 -74.29 -12.99 -14.97
CA MET A 57 -73.05 -12.30 -14.57
C MET A 57 -71.80 -13.20 -14.64
N TRP A 58 -71.97 -14.52 -14.74
CA TRP A 58 -70.91 -15.49 -15.01
C TRP A 58 -70.65 -15.60 -16.52
N PHE A 59 -71.70 -15.57 -17.35
CA PHE A 59 -71.62 -15.47 -18.82
C PHE A 59 -71.41 -14.04 -19.35
N ARG A 60 -71.46 -13.01 -18.49
CA ARG A 60 -71.04 -11.65 -18.85
C ARG A 60 -69.55 -11.68 -19.22
N ASP A 61 -69.27 -11.42 -20.49
CA ASP A 61 -67.95 -11.59 -21.11
C ASP A 61 -66.81 -10.99 -20.28
N ARG A 62 -66.02 -11.88 -19.66
CA ARG A 62 -64.86 -11.53 -18.83
C ARG A 62 -63.60 -11.27 -19.64
N THR A 63 -63.56 -11.47 -20.95
CA THR A 63 -62.36 -11.19 -21.76
C THR A 63 -61.92 -9.73 -21.61
N GLY A 64 -62.87 -8.79 -21.64
CA GLY A 64 -62.60 -7.36 -21.48
C GLY A 64 -62.12 -6.96 -20.09
N ASP A 65 -62.52 -7.66 -19.03
CA ASP A 65 -62.06 -7.38 -17.66
C ASP A 65 -60.76 -8.14 -17.32
N ASN A 66 -60.57 -9.36 -17.83
CA ASN A 66 -59.27 -10.06 -17.80
C ASN A 66 -58.20 -9.28 -18.57
N ALA A 67 -58.53 -8.68 -19.73
CA ALA A 67 -57.62 -7.81 -20.47
C ALA A 67 -57.21 -6.56 -19.66
N LYS A 68 -58.13 -5.98 -18.87
CA LYS A 68 -57.82 -4.88 -17.95
C LYS A 68 -56.97 -5.34 -16.77
N ILE A 69 -57.25 -6.50 -16.19
CA ILE A 69 -56.46 -7.10 -15.11
C ILE A 69 -55.04 -7.40 -15.59
N ASN A 70 -54.86 -8.15 -16.68
CA ASN A 70 -53.56 -8.41 -17.28
C ASN A 70 -52.83 -7.10 -17.68
N GLY A 71 -53.57 -6.08 -18.12
CA GLY A 71 -53.05 -4.74 -18.40
C GLY A 71 -52.68 -3.92 -17.16
N LEU A 72 -53.28 -4.19 -15.99
CA LEU A 72 -52.91 -3.62 -14.70
C LEU A 72 -51.74 -4.38 -14.07
N GLU A 73 -51.73 -5.71 -14.15
CA GLU A 73 -50.61 -6.56 -13.73
C GLU A 73 -49.34 -6.24 -14.52
N ASN A 74 -49.42 -6.12 -15.84
CA ASN A 74 -48.27 -5.68 -16.65
C ASN A 74 -47.78 -4.27 -16.27
N ARG A 75 -48.68 -3.35 -15.90
CA ARG A 75 -48.29 -2.02 -15.39
C ARG A 75 -47.69 -2.10 -13.99
N TYR A 76 -48.20 -2.96 -13.11
CA TYR A 76 -47.67 -3.21 -11.78
C TYR A 76 -46.30 -3.90 -11.82
N ILE A 77 -46.10 -4.88 -12.70
CA ILE A 77 -44.81 -5.54 -12.94
C ILE A 77 -43.78 -4.53 -13.47
N LYS A 78 -44.15 -3.69 -14.44
CA LYS A 78 -43.28 -2.60 -14.94
C LYS A 78 -42.97 -1.56 -13.85
N ALA A 79 -43.94 -1.16 -13.05
CA ALA A 79 -43.74 -0.25 -11.91
C ALA A 79 -42.85 -0.86 -10.82
N ARG A 80 -43.06 -2.13 -10.47
CA ARG A 80 -42.24 -2.90 -9.51
C ARG A 80 -40.82 -3.13 -10.02
N GLY A 81 -40.66 -3.32 -11.34
CA GLY A 81 -39.36 -3.36 -12.03
C GLY A 81 -38.63 -2.01 -11.92
N SER A 82 -39.30 -0.91 -12.28
CA SER A 82 -38.74 0.45 -12.15
C SER A 82 -38.41 0.80 -10.69
N ALA A 83 -39.25 0.43 -9.72
CA ALA A 83 -38.98 0.63 -8.31
C ALA A 83 -37.78 -0.21 -7.81
N LYS A 84 -37.61 -1.45 -8.29
CA LYS A 84 -36.40 -2.25 -8.04
C LYS A 84 -35.16 -1.62 -8.67
N LEU A 85 -35.26 -1.06 -9.88
CA LEU A 85 -34.16 -0.36 -10.56
C LEU A 85 -33.74 0.88 -9.75
N ARG A 86 -34.69 1.76 -9.43
CA ARG A 86 -34.47 2.95 -8.60
C ARG A 86 -33.91 2.61 -7.21
N LYS A 87 -34.32 1.50 -6.60
CA LYS A 87 -33.72 1.04 -5.34
C LYS A 87 -32.27 0.60 -5.52
N ARG A 88 -31.91 -0.06 -6.62
CA ARG A 88 -30.50 -0.40 -6.94
C ARG A 88 -29.68 0.86 -7.23
N GLU A 89 -30.22 1.79 -8.01
CA GLU A 89 -29.60 3.10 -8.30
C GLU A 89 -29.37 3.91 -7.02
N PHE A 90 -30.36 3.98 -6.13
CA PHE A 90 -30.25 4.68 -4.85
C PHE A 90 -29.24 4.00 -3.89
N VAL A 91 -29.23 2.66 -3.81
CA VAL A 91 -28.22 1.94 -3.03
C VAL A 91 -26.82 2.14 -3.61
N LYS A 92 -26.69 2.21 -4.94
CA LYS A 92 -25.42 2.53 -5.59
C LYS A 92 -24.99 3.96 -5.28
N LEU A 93 -25.83 4.96 -5.53
CA LEU A 93 -25.55 6.37 -5.23
C LEU A 93 -25.22 6.60 -3.75
N ARG A 94 -25.87 5.86 -2.84
CA ARG A 94 -25.52 5.87 -1.42
C ARG A 94 -24.11 5.32 -1.18
N LYS A 95 -23.75 4.17 -1.74
CA LYS A 95 -22.39 3.61 -1.61
C LYS A 95 -21.33 4.50 -2.27
N ASP A 96 -21.64 5.06 -3.44
CA ASP A 96 -20.79 6.01 -4.16
C ASP A 96 -20.59 7.28 -3.30
N SER A 97 -21.61 7.77 -2.58
CA SER A 97 -21.49 8.87 -1.61
C SER A 97 -20.67 8.47 -0.38
N GLU A 98 -20.92 7.31 0.22
CA GLU A 98 -20.16 6.80 1.38
C GLU A 98 -18.67 6.61 1.04
N SER A 99 -18.33 6.27 -0.22
CA SER A 99 -16.95 6.28 -0.74
C SER A 99 -16.37 7.70 -0.78
N VAL A 100 -17.07 8.65 -1.41
CA VAL A 100 -16.61 10.05 -1.52
C VAL A 100 -16.46 10.71 -0.15
N ASP A 101 -17.35 10.42 0.80
CA ASP A 101 -17.23 10.92 2.18
C ASP A 101 -15.97 10.35 2.88
N SER A 102 -15.60 9.08 2.63
CA SER A 102 -14.34 8.52 3.12
C SER A 102 -13.10 9.10 2.42
N GLU A 103 -13.12 9.26 1.09
CA GLU A 103 -12.04 9.89 0.33
C GLU A 103 -11.81 11.35 0.77
N LEU A 104 -12.88 12.08 1.07
CA LEU A 104 -12.83 13.45 1.63
C LEU A 104 -12.34 13.49 3.08
N GLN A 105 -12.44 12.40 3.83
CA GLN A 105 -11.86 12.31 5.17
C GLN A 105 -10.36 11.96 5.09
N ASP A 106 -9.98 10.97 4.28
CA ASP A 106 -8.56 10.65 4.01
C ASP A 106 -7.77 11.87 3.49
N LEU A 107 -8.40 12.71 2.65
CA LEU A 107 -7.84 13.97 2.17
C LEU A 107 -7.71 15.06 3.25
N ARG A 108 -8.57 15.07 4.28
CA ARG A 108 -8.42 15.97 5.44
C ARG A 108 -7.31 15.49 6.35
N ASP A 109 -7.27 14.20 6.67
CA ASP A 109 -6.26 13.61 7.54
C ASP A 109 -4.85 13.76 6.92
N GLN A 110 -4.74 13.65 5.59
CA GLN A 110 -3.53 14.01 4.83
C GLN A 110 -3.21 15.52 4.89
N TYR A 111 -4.21 16.40 4.78
CA TYR A 111 -3.99 17.85 4.87
C TYR A 111 -3.54 18.28 6.27
N GLU A 112 -4.16 17.77 7.33
CA GLU A 112 -3.79 18.05 8.71
C GLU A 112 -2.39 17.50 9.04
N SER A 113 -2.05 16.30 8.56
CA SER A 113 -0.69 15.73 8.64
C SER A 113 0.36 16.60 7.94
N LEU A 114 0.09 17.05 6.69
CA LEU A 114 0.97 17.97 5.98
C LEU A 114 1.05 19.35 6.66
N GLN A 115 -0.04 19.84 7.25
CA GLN A 115 -0.03 21.09 8.01
C GLN A 115 0.84 20.98 9.28
N GLN A 116 0.75 19.86 10.01
CA GLN A 116 1.61 19.58 11.15
C GLN A 116 3.09 19.51 10.73
N GLN A 117 3.42 18.76 9.68
CA GLN A 117 4.80 18.67 9.15
C GLN A 117 5.36 20.03 8.73
N ASN A 118 4.53 20.91 8.14
CA ASN A 118 4.96 22.26 7.79
C ASN A 118 5.25 23.13 9.02
N GLU A 119 4.47 23.02 10.09
CA GLU A 119 4.72 23.78 11.32
C GLU A 119 5.89 23.20 12.14
N GLU A 120 6.11 21.88 12.10
CA GLU A 120 7.32 21.22 12.61
C GLU A 120 8.57 21.72 11.87
N HIS A 121 8.57 21.68 10.52
CA HIS A 121 9.66 22.23 9.71
C HIS A 121 9.87 23.74 9.95
N ARG A 122 8.80 24.50 10.16
CA ARG A 122 8.88 25.92 10.52
C ARG A 122 9.54 26.14 11.88
N SER A 123 9.20 25.32 12.88
CA SER A 123 9.82 25.37 14.21
C SER A 123 11.31 25.04 14.16
N ALA A 124 11.70 24.02 13.38
CA ALA A 124 13.09 23.64 13.16
C ALA A 124 13.87 24.73 12.40
N ALA A 125 13.24 25.39 11.41
CA ALA A 125 13.85 26.50 10.69
C ALA A 125 14.06 27.74 11.58
N LEU A 126 13.17 28.00 12.54
CA LEU A 126 13.37 29.05 13.55
C LEU A 126 14.51 28.69 14.51
N GLN A 127 14.53 27.46 15.04
CA GLN A 127 15.61 26.99 15.92
C GLN A 127 16.99 27.06 15.23
N ALA A 128 17.10 26.60 13.98
CA ALA A 128 18.32 26.73 13.19
C ALA A 128 18.70 28.20 12.90
N GLY A 129 17.71 29.09 12.77
CA GLY A 129 17.93 30.54 12.67
C GLY A 129 18.53 31.13 13.94
N ASP A 130 17.99 30.77 15.10
CA ASP A 130 18.48 31.20 16.41
C ASP A 130 19.87 30.61 16.71
N GLU A 131 20.15 29.35 16.36
CA GLU A 131 21.49 28.76 16.46
C GLU A 131 22.50 29.47 15.55
N LEU A 132 22.13 29.80 14.31
CA LEU A 132 22.99 30.57 13.40
C LEU A 132 23.24 32.00 13.92
N ALA A 133 22.26 32.63 14.58
CA ALA A 133 22.47 33.91 15.26
C ALA A 133 23.42 33.77 16.46
N ARG A 134 23.26 32.72 17.27
CA ARG A 134 24.11 32.37 18.41
C ARG A 134 25.57 32.15 17.98
N LEU A 135 25.78 31.34 16.94
CA LEU A 135 27.10 31.03 16.38
C LEU A 135 27.77 32.25 15.73
N ARG A 136 27.01 33.18 15.16
CA ARG A 136 27.54 34.48 14.70
C ARG A 136 28.02 35.32 15.89
N GLY A 137 27.21 35.45 16.94
CA GLY A 137 27.63 36.16 18.16
C GLY A 137 28.87 35.56 18.82
N GLU A 138 28.98 34.23 18.89
CA GLU A 138 30.18 33.55 19.38
C GLU A 138 31.41 33.79 18.49
N ARG A 139 31.23 33.84 17.17
CA ARG A 139 32.28 34.21 16.23
C ARG A 139 32.71 35.66 16.42
N ASP A 140 31.79 36.60 16.43
CA ASP A 140 32.09 38.03 16.51
C ASP A 140 32.85 38.34 17.82
N LEU A 141 32.44 37.71 18.95
CA LEU A 141 33.17 37.75 20.22
C LEU A 141 34.56 37.08 20.17
N SER A 142 34.77 36.10 19.29
CA SER A 142 36.08 35.47 19.06
C SER A 142 36.98 36.34 18.19
N ASP A 143 36.44 36.96 17.14
CA ASP A 143 37.14 37.88 16.24
C ASP A 143 37.52 39.18 17.00
N GLU A 144 36.67 39.67 17.92
CA GLU A 144 37.01 40.74 18.88
C GLU A 144 38.16 40.35 19.84
N LYS A 145 38.09 39.16 20.45
CA LYS A 145 39.16 38.65 21.33
C LYS A 145 40.48 38.54 20.58
N PHE A 146 40.46 37.97 19.37
CA PHE A 146 41.65 37.85 18.52
C PHE A 146 42.23 39.23 18.17
N ALA A 147 41.38 40.21 17.82
CA ALA A 147 41.83 41.59 17.58
C ALA A 147 42.39 42.28 18.83
N SER A 148 41.94 41.90 20.04
CA SER A 148 42.49 42.42 21.30
C SER A 148 43.87 41.85 21.64
N GLU A 149 44.06 40.54 21.47
CA GLU A 149 45.36 39.88 21.67
C GLU A 149 46.36 40.23 20.55
N LEU A 150 45.90 40.48 19.32
CA LEU A 150 46.76 41.01 18.26
C LEU A 150 47.37 42.35 18.67
N LYS A 151 46.55 43.31 19.12
CA LYS A 151 47.01 44.62 19.63
C LYS A 151 47.95 44.48 20.83
N ARG A 152 47.67 43.53 21.73
CA ARG A 152 48.54 43.21 22.87
C ARG A 152 49.92 42.70 22.40
N SER A 153 49.94 41.85 21.37
CA SER A 153 51.18 41.34 20.77
C SER A 153 51.96 42.44 20.05
N GLU A 154 51.29 43.35 19.34
CA GLU A 154 51.91 44.51 18.68
C GLU A 154 52.53 45.48 19.71
N ALA A 155 51.84 45.72 20.83
CA ALA A 155 52.36 46.52 21.94
C ALA A 155 53.60 45.86 22.59
N MET A 156 53.54 44.55 22.87
CA MET A 156 54.68 43.80 23.42
C MET A 156 55.88 43.77 22.46
N VAL A 157 55.66 43.58 21.16
CA VAL A 157 56.71 43.67 20.13
C VAL A 157 57.32 45.07 20.09
N SER A 158 56.51 46.12 20.24
CA SER A 158 56.99 47.51 20.30
C SER A 158 57.87 47.75 21.54
N GLN A 159 57.43 47.29 22.72
CA GLN A 159 58.20 47.34 23.96
C GLN A 159 59.53 46.57 23.85
N LEU A 160 59.51 45.37 23.25
CA LEU A 160 60.73 44.58 23.02
C LEU A 160 61.69 45.26 22.03
N GLN A 161 61.19 45.93 20.99
CA GLN A 161 62.03 46.73 20.09
C GLN A 161 62.62 47.97 20.77
N GLU A 162 61.91 48.59 21.71
CA GLU A 162 62.42 49.69 22.53
C GLU A 162 63.47 49.23 23.53
N ALA A 163 63.22 48.14 24.25
CA ALA A 163 64.18 47.50 25.14
C ALA A 163 65.46 47.05 24.40
N LEU A 164 65.32 46.53 23.17
CA LEU A 164 66.48 46.20 22.31
C LEU A 164 67.28 47.44 21.90
N LYS A 165 66.63 48.57 21.56
CA LYS A 165 67.33 49.84 21.29
C LYS A 165 68.12 50.31 22.51
N LEU A 166 67.45 50.37 23.67
CA LEU A 166 68.06 50.76 24.95
C LEU A 166 69.24 49.86 25.33
N LYS A 167 69.14 48.55 25.08
CA LYS A 167 70.24 47.61 25.24
C LYS A 167 71.41 47.93 24.29
N THR A 168 71.15 48.14 23.00
CA THR A 168 72.22 48.46 22.04
C THR A 168 72.91 49.80 22.31
N THR A 169 72.21 50.81 22.83
CA THR A 169 72.84 52.07 23.28
C THR A 169 73.69 51.85 24.53
N ALA A 170 73.20 51.08 25.51
CA ALA A 170 73.97 50.79 26.72
C ALA A 170 75.21 49.91 26.44
N GLU A 171 75.14 49.00 25.47
CA GLU A 171 76.30 48.23 25.01
C GLU A 171 77.33 49.15 24.32
N HIS A 172 76.90 50.10 23.48
CA HIS A 172 77.81 51.04 22.83
C HIS A 172 78.44 52.06 23.82
N ASP A 173 77.67 52.55 24.80
CA ASP A 173 78.19 53.41 25.88
C ASP A 173 79.25 52.66 26.72
N LEU A 174 79.07 51.35 26.91
CA LEU A 174 80.03 50.50 27.61
C LEU A 174 81.28 50.24 26.75
N GLU A 175 81.14 50.03 25.44
CA GLU A 175 82.27 50.01 24.50
C GLU A 175 83.08 51.32 24.59
N GLN A 176 82.46 52.49 24.46
CA GLN A 176 83.14 53.80 24.56
C GLN A 176 83.84 54.01 25.91
N ARG A 177 83.22 53.57 27.01
CA ARG A 177 83.86 53.60 28.34
C ARG A 177 85.06 52.67 28.42
N THR A 178 85.00 51.48 27.82
CA THR A 178 86.16 50.57 27.80
C THR A 178 87.29 51.08 26.91
N THR A 179 87.03 51.70 25.75
CA THR A 179 88.10 52.31 24.93
C THR A 179 88.75 53.46 25.68
N SER A 180 87.97 54.38 26.25
CA SER A 180 88.49 55.49 27.06
C SER A 180 89.30 55.02 28.27
N PHE A 181 88.87 53.94 28.94
CA PHE A 181 89.64 53.33 30.02
C PHE A 181 90.97 52.72 29.53
N THR A 182 91.00 52.08 28.35
CA THR A 182 92.27 51.57 27.78
C THR A 182 93.22 52.68 27.34
N GLU A 183 92.70 53.80 26.83
CA GLU A 183 93.49 54.99 26.49
C GLU A 183 94.08 55.63 27.77
N MET A 184 93.27 55.78 28.82
CA MET A 184 93.73 56.26 30.12
C MET A 184 94.80 55.32 30.73
N GLN A 185 94.63 54.01 30.60
CA GLN A 185 95.62 53.03 31.06
C GLN A 185 96.90 53.01 30.20
N ALA A 186 96.83 53.41 28.92
CA ALA A 186 98.02 53.62 28.10
C ALA A 186 98.78 54.86 28.56
N SER A 187 98.09 56.00 28.73
CA SER A 187 98.67 57.25 29.24
C SER A 187 99.31 57.08 30.63
N HIS A 188 98.69 56.30 31.53
CA HIS A 188 99.27 56.02 32.85
C HIS A 188 100.60 55.26 32.76
N ARG A 189 100.75 54.31 31.81
CA ARG A 189 102.02 53.61 31.57
C ARG A 189 103.09 54.51 30.96
N GLU A 190 102.71 55.45 30.11
CA GLU A 190 103.64 56.44 29.55
C GLU A 190 104.17 57.36 30.66
N LEU A 191 103.30 57.84 31.55
CA LEU A 191 103.68 58.63 32.73
C LEU A 191 104.56 57.84 33.72
N GLU A 192 104.29 56.55 33.94
CA GLU A 192 105.16 55.66 34.74
C GLU A 192 106.58 55.57 34.15
N VAL A 193 106.70 55.42 32.83
CA VAL A 193 107.99 55.40 32.13
C VAL A 193 108.70 56.76 32.21
N GLU A 194 107.97 57.86 32.09
CA GLU A 194 108.56 59.21 32.25
C GLU A 194 109.07 59.45 33.68
N ILE A 195 108.27 59.11 34.70
CA ILE A 195 108.65 59.19 36.12
C ILE A 195 109.91 58.38 36.40
N GLU A 196 110.01 57.17 35.86
CA GLU A 196 111.19 56.32 36.03
C GLU A 196 112.41 56.89 35.28
N SER A 197 112.21 57.53 34.12
CA SER A 197 113.28 58.27 33.43
C SER A 197 113.80 59.47 34.25
N LEU A 198 112.91 60.19 34.94
CA LEU A 198 113.24 61.33 35.80
C LEU A 198 113.99 60.88 37.06
N ARG A 199 113.57 59.76 37.68
CA ARG A 199 114.31 59.11 38.78
C ARG A 199 115.74 58.75 38.38
N ASN A 200 115.92 58.10 37.22
CA ASN A 200 117.25 57.75 36.72
C ASN A 200 118.14 58.98 36.44
N ARG A 201 117.55 60.12 36.04
CA ARG A 201 118.28 61.40 35.90
C ARG A 201 118.64 62.04 37.25
N LEU A 202 117.77 61.93 38.25
CA LEU A 202 118.04 62.40 39.62
C LEU A 202 119.18 61.60 40.27
N ASP A 203 119.12 60.27 40.14
CA ASP A 203 120.10 59.33 40.67
C ASP A 203 121.50 59.47 40.01
N ALA A 204 121.56 60.04 38.80
CA ALA A 204 122.80 60.47 38.15
C ALA A 204 123.32 61.83 38.66
N SER A 205 122.42 62.73 39.08
CA SER A 205 122.76 64.04 39.62
C SER A 205 123.39 63.97 41.00
N GLU A 206 122.84 63.16 41.92
CA GLU A 206 123.39 62.99 43.28
C GLU A 206 124.84 62.48 43.27
N LYS A 207 125.15 61.55 42.34
CA LYS A 207 126.50 61.01 42.14
C LYS A 207 127.52 62.06 41.68
N SER A 208 127.08 63.20 41.14
CA SER A 208 127.97 64.34 40.82
C SER A 208 128.22 65.27 42.02
N SER A 209 127.24 65.45 42.91
CA SER A 209 127.35 66.37 44.07
C SER A 209 128.33 65.87 45.14
N SER A 210 128.52 64.55 45.24
CA SER A 210 129.47 63.90 46.17
C SER A 210 130.91 64.44 46.06
N GLY A 211 131.34 64.89 44.87
CA GLY A 211 132.69 65.39 44.63
C GLY A 211 133.01 66.74 45.30
N TYR A 212 132.01 67.57 45.59
CA TYR A 212 132.22 68.95 46.05
C TYR A 212 132.46 69.11 47.55
N LEU A 213 132.18 68.08 48.37
CA LEU A 213 132.35 68.14 49.81
C LEU A 213 133.80 67.90 50.27
N GLN A 214 134.62 67.19 49.48
CA GLN A 214 135.99 66.83 49.88
C GLN A 214 137.01 67.99 49.75
N THR A 215 136.69 69.05 49.00
CA THR A 215 137.57 70.22 48.82
C THR A 215 137.38 71.30 49.89
N ILE A 216 136.29 71.26 50.66
CA ILE A 216 135.93 72.32 51.62
C ILE A 216 136.73 72.23 52.94
N ASP A 217 137.05 71.03 53.42
CA ASP A 217 137.76 70.86 54.70
C ASP A 217 139.28 71.13 54.63
N ALA A 218 139.86 71.24 53.43
CA ALA A 218 141.26 71.60 53.25
C ALA A 218 141.57 73.06 53.64
N LEU A 219 140.60 73.98 53.49
CA LEU A 219 140.80 75.42 53.67
C LEU A 219 140.58 75.91 55.11
N LYS A 220 140.10 75.06 56.04
CA LYS A 220 139.81 75.44 57.44
C LYS A 220 141.04 75.48 58.38
N ARG A 221 142.25 75.18 57.91
CA ARG A 221 143.45 74.98 58.76
C ARG A 221 144.51 76.09 58.75
N GLN A 222 144.28 77.19 58.05
CA GLN A 222 145.09 78.42 58.20
C GLN A 222 144.17 79.64 58.33
N VAL A 223 144.66 80.67 59.03
CA VAL A 223 143.96 81.92 59.36
C VAL A 223 142.82 81.77 60.41
N GLY A 224 143.20 81.29 61.60
CA GLY A 224 142.97 82.13 62.78
C GLY A 224 144.02 83.27 62.80
N GLU A 225 143.85 84.37 63.51
CA GLU A 225 142.97 84.59 64.67
C GLU A 225 142.34 86.01 64.64
N HIS A 226 141.29 86.22 65.45
CA HIS A 226 140.80 87.54 65.89
C HIS A 226 140.30 88.58 64.85
N GLY A 227 139.48 88.12 63.89
CA GLY A 227 138.46 88.97 63.22
C GLY A 227 137.00 88.57 63.54
N GLN A 228 136.81 87.68 64.53
CA GLN A 228 135.91 86.53 64.31
C GLN A 228 134.52 86.62 64.96
N THR A 229 134.24 87.60 65.82
CA THR A 229 132.96 87.67 66.58
C THR A 229 131.89 88.57 65.98
N ILE A 230 132.23 89.52 65.10
CA ILE A 230 131.23 90.41 64.47
C ILE A 230 130.66 89.77 63.20
N VAL A 231 131.51 89.25 62.31
CA VAL A 231 131.09 88.58 61.07
C VAL A 231 130.23 87.34 61.36
N GLN A 232 130.46 86.64 62.49
CA GLN A 232 129.62 85.52 62.91
C GLN A 232 128.18 85.95 63.27
N VAL A 233 127.97 87.15 63.83
CA VAL A 233 126.62 87.67 64.10
C VAL A 233 125.92 88.02 62.79
N GLU A 234 126.62 88.65 61.83
CA GLU A 234 126.08 88.95 60.50
C GLU A 234 125.71 87.66 59.72
N GLN A 235 126.53 86.61 59.82
CA GLN A 235 126.28 85.30 59.20
C GLN A 235 125.19 84.48 59.89
N ILE A 236 125.08 84.55 61.22
CA ILE A 236 123.95 83.95 61.95
C ILE A 236 122.65 84.69 61.61
N ARG A 237 122.71 86.02 61.46
CA ARG A 237 121.57 86.82 61.01
C ARG A 237 121.12 86.41 59.61
N SER A 238 122.00 86.42 58.60
CA SER A 238 121.61 86.03 57.24
C SER A 238 121.15 84.57 57.15
N ARG A 239 121.69 83.69 57.99
CA ARG A 239 121.20 82.32 58.12
C ARG A 239 119.78 82.25 58.70
N LEU A 240 119.49 82.97 59.79
CA LEU A 240 118.14 83.05 60.36
C LEU A 240 117.15 83.76 59.43
N GLU A 241 117.62 84.71 58.62
CA GLU A 241 116.83 85.41 57.61
C GLU A 241 116.47 84.46 56.45
N ASN A 242 117.42 83.64 55.98
CA ASN A 242 117.19 82.56 55.01
C ASN A 242 116.32 81.41 55.57
N GLU A 243 116.53 81.00 56.83
CA GLU A 243 115.66 80.02 57.50
C GLU A 243 114.24 80.61 57.68
N SER A 244 114.10 81.93 57.85
CA SER A 244 112.81 82.63 57.90
C SER A 244 112.14 82.80 56.53
N THR A 245 112.88 82.90 55.41
CA THR A 245 112.28 82.84 54.07
C THR A 245 111.90 81.41 53.72
N GLN A 246 112.76 80.42 54.00
CA GLN A 246 112.46 79.01 53.74
C GLN A 246 111.26 78.51 54.55
N LEU A 247 111.09 78.97 55.81
CA LEU A 247 109.88 78.69 56.60
C LEU A 247 108.64 79.43 56.07
N ARG A 248 108.78 80.61 55.44
CA ARG A 248 107.65 81.26 54.73
C ARG A 248 107.26 80.47 53.49
N GLU A 249 108.22 80.09 52.65
CA GLU A 249 107.99 79.28 51.45
C GLU A 249 107.34 77.93 51.79
N GLN A 250 107.78 77.27 52.86
CA GLN A 250 107.14 76.04 53.36
C GLN A 250 105.73 76.28 53.90
N LEU A 251 105.48 77.40 54.56
CA LEU A 251 104.15 77.74 55.09
C LEU A 251 103.18 78.16 53.97
N GLU A 252 103.67 78.87 52.95
CA GLU A 252 102.95 79.28 51.76
C GLU A 252 102.59 78.06 50.88
N ALA A 253 103.54 77.16 50.67
CA ALA A 253 103.30 75.84 50.07
C ALA A 253 102.26 75.04 50.88
N LYS A 254 102.35 75.02 52.22
CA LYS A 254 101.37 74.34 53.07
C LYS A 254 99.99 74.98 53.05
N THR A 255 99.87 76.29 52.83
CA THR A 255 98.56 76.91 52.56
C THR A 255 98.02 76.59 51.17
N SER A 256 98.88 76.41 50.17
CA SER A 256 98.48 75.94 48.83
C SER A 256 98.02 74.48 48.83
N ASP A 257 98.76 73.60 49.54
CA ASP A 257 98.35 72.21 49.80
C ASP A 257 97.00 72.17 50.53
N ALA A 258 96.79 73.05 51.53
CA ALA A 258 95.54 73.12 52.28
C ALA A 258 94.37 73.63 51.42
N ALA A 259 94.59 74.63 50.56
CA ALA A 259 93.57 75.16 49.65
C ALA A 259 93.12 74.09 48.64
N SER A 260 94.06 73.44 47.95
CA SER A 260 93.75 72.36 47.01
C SER A 260 93.14 71.12 47.70
N SER A 261 93.55 70.82 48.93
CA SER A 261 92.90 69.79 49.76
C SER A 261 91.46 70.17 50.11
N GLN A 262 91.15 71.46 50.31
CA GLN A 262 89.80 71.92 50.63
C GLN A 262 88.90 71.93 49.39
N GLU A 263 89.40 72.38 48.22
CA GLU A 263 88.70 72.24 46.94
C GLU A 263 88.37 70.76 46.63
N ALA A 264 89.31 69.84 46.91
CA ALA A 264 89.08 68.41 46.77
C ALA A 264 88.04 67.85 47.76
N VAL A 265 87.96 68.39 48.98
CA VAL A 265 86.92 68.03 49.96
C VAL A 265 85.55 68.57 49.55
N GLU A 266 85.46 69.78 49.01
CA GLU A 266 84.23 70.35 48.48
C GLU A 266 83.73 69.52 47.27
N ALA A 267 84.60 69.21 46.31
CA ALA A 267 84.27 68.35 45.16
C ALA A 267 83.85 66.91 45.55
N LEU A 268 84.43 66.34 46.62
CA LEU A 268 83.99 65.05 47.18
C LEU A 268 82.66 65.16 47.93
N THR A 269 82.35 66.31 48.52
CA THR A 269 81.08 66.57 49.20
C THR A 269 79.94 66.66 48.19
N ASP A 270 80.15 67.35 47.06
CA ASP A 270 79.18 67.40 45.95
C ASP A 270 78.95 66.01 45.34
N GLN A 271 80.01 65.23 45.11
CA GLN A 271 79.88 63.83 44.63
C GLN A 271 79.14 62.91 45.62
N LEU A 272 79.20 63.19 46.92
CA LEU A 272 78.41 62.47 47.93
C LEU A 272 76.93 62.91 47.90
N ALA A 273 76.65 64.20 47.70
CA ALA A 273 75.29 64.71 47.54
C ALA A 273 74.59 64.12 46.29
N ASP A 274 75.28 64.12 45.14
CA ASP A 274 74.80 63.48 43.89
C ASP A 274 74.51 61.98 44.10
N ARG A 275 75.37 61.28 44.84
CA ARG A 275 75.18 59.86 45.16
C ARG A 275 74.03 59.62 46.13
N GLU A 276 73.85 60.47 47.13
CA GLU A 276 72.67 60.42 47.99
C GLU A 276 71.37 60.65 47.21
N GLU A 277 71.33 61.59 46.26
CA GLU A 277 70.14 61.79 45.45
C GLU A 277 69.89 60.60 44.50
N SER A 278 70.95 60.05 43.90
CA SER A 278 70.89 58.83 43.10
C SER A 278 70.34 57.63 43.90
N ILE A 279 70.81 57.44 45.13
CA ILE A 279 70.29 56.41 46.05
C ILE A 279 68.81 56.63 46.35
N LYS A 280 68.39 57.86 46.70
CA LYS A 280 66.98 58.19 46.97
C LYS A 280 66.07 57.94 45.75
N ARG A 281 66.57 58.17 44.52
CA ARG A 281 65.87 57.81 43.28
C ARG A 281 65.78 56.30 43.10
N PHE A 282 66.84 55.54 43.38
CA PHE A 282 66.79 54.06 43.34
C PHE A 282 65.83 53.48 44.38
N GLU A 283 65.84 53.96 45.62
CA GLU A 283 64.88 53.57 46.67
C GLU A 283 63.43 53.82 46.23
N GLN A 284 63.14 54.97 45.62
CA GLN A 284 61.82 55.27 45.06
C GLN A 284 61.43 54.30 43.93
N THR A 285 62.36 53.94 43.03
CA THR A 285 62.06 52.93 42.00
C THR A 285 61.89 51.52 42.56
N GLN A 286 62.61 51.16 43.63
CA GLN A 286 62.43 49.88 44.31
C GLN A 286 61.06 49.79 44.96
N ILE A 287 60.63 50.82 45.71
CA ILE A 287 59.29 50.88 46.32
C ILE A 287 58.20 50.79 45.24
N ALA A 288 58.36 51.47 44.11
CA ALA A 288 57.42 51.37 42.99
C ALA A 288 57.30 49.92 42.47
N LEU A 289 58.43 49.26 42.20
CA LEU A 289 58.48 47.87 41.74
C LEU A 289 57.91 46.89 42.78
N GLU A 290 58.17 47.09 44.07
CA GLU A 290 57.59 46.27 45.14
C GLU A 290 56.05 46.41 45.17
N THR A 291 55.50 47.62 45.01
CA THR A 291 54.04 47.81 44.89
C THR A 291 53.43 47.27 43.59
N GLU A 292 54.20 47.19 42.50
CA GLU A 292 53.76 46.53 41.26
C GLU A 292 53.73 45.00 41.44
N ILE A 293 54.72 44.42 42.13
CA ILE A 293 54.77 43.00 42.47
C ILE A 293 53.59 42.60 43.37
N GLU A 294 53.23 43.41 44.38
CA GLU A 294 52.04 43.14 45.20
C GLU A 294 50.74 43.16 44.37
N GLN A 295 50.60 44.11 43.44
CA GLN A 295 49.43 44.19 42.54
C GLN A 295 49.36 43.01 41.56
N LEU A 296 50.50 42.57 41.02
CA LEU A 296 50.59 41.40 40.16
C LEU A 296 50.29 40.11 40.94
N THR A 297 50.75 39.98 42.18
CA THR A 297 50.42 38.85 43.06
C THR A 297 48.92 38.82 43.37
N ALA A 298 48.32 39.95 43.77
CA ALA A 298 46.90 40.04 44.06
C ALA A 298 45.99 39.73 42.84
N THR A 299 46.42 40.11 41.63
CA THR A 299 45.69 39.76 40.40
C THR A 299 45.89 38.30 39.99
N LEU A 300 47.04 37.69 40.28
CA LEU A 300 47.27 36.27 40.08
C LEU A 300 46.41 35.41 41.01
N ASP A 301 46.33 35.76 42.30
CA ASP A 301 45.47 35.08 43.29
C ASP A 301 43.98 35.22 42.94
N ALA A 302 43.57 36.39 42.44
CA ALA A 302 42.20 36.60 41.95
C ALA A 302 41.88 35.74 40.70
N GLN A 303 42.85 35.57 39.79
CA GLN A 303 42.71 34.64 38.67
C GLN A 303 42.63 33.18 39.15
N ALA A 304 43.48 32.77 40.11
CA ALA A 304 43.47 31.42 40.67
C ALA A 304 42.10 31.07 41.29
N GLN A 305 41.53 31.97 42.10
CA GLN A 305 40.18 31.79 42.67
C GLN A 305 39.09 31.74 41.59
N ALA A 306 39.22 32.50 40.51
CA ALA A 306 38.28 32.44 39.38
C ALA A 306 38.38 31.09 38.62
N THR A 307 39.59 30.52 38.46
CA THR A 307 39.76 29.16 37.91
C THR A 307 39.22 28.07 38.85
N ASP A 308 39.37 28.22 40.17
CA ASP A 308 38.80 27.26 41.14
C ASP A 308 37.26 27.33 41.18
N GLN A 309 36.66 28.51 41.08
CA GLN A 309 35.20 28.64 40.96
C GLN A 309 34.67 28.05 39.65
N THR A 310 35.30 28.35 38.51
CA THR A 310 34.84 27.85 37.21
C THR A 310 35.08 26.35 37.03
N THR A 311 36.17 25.78 37.55
CA THR A 311 36.35 24.32 37.59
C THR A 311 35.34 23.64 38.51
N THR A 312 35.02 24.24 39.67
CA THR A 312 33.97 23.75 40.57
C THR A 312 32.58 23.77 39.91
N GLN A 313 32.23 24.86 39.22
CA GLN A 313 30.99 24.95 38.43
C GLN A 313 30.96 23.90 37.32
N ASN A 314 32.04 23.76 36.54
CA ASN A 314 32.13 22.74 35.48
C ASN A 314 31.98 21.32 36.03
N ALA A 315 32.55 21.01 37.20
CA ALA A 315 32.35 19.73 37.87
C ALA A 315 30.89 19.47 38.27
N GLN A 316 30.17 20.50 38.75
CA GLN A 316 28.74 20.43 39.05
C GLN A 316 27.90 20.22 37.79
N THR A 317 28.18 20.95 36.70
CA THR A 317 27.49 20.80 35.40
C THR A 317 27.72 19.41 34.81
N ILE A 318 28.96 18.88 34.87
CA ILE A 318 29.28 17.52 34.43
C ILE A 318 28.55 16.46 35.28
N ALA A 319 28.40 16.68 36.58
CA ALA A 319 27.63 15.79 37.45
C ALA A 319 26.13 15.81 37.12
N ALA A 320 25.55 16.99 36.85
CA ALA A 320 24.16 17.13 36.43
C ALA A 320 23.90 16.44 35.08
N LEU A 321 24.72 16.71 34.06
CA LEU A 321 24.61 16.08 32.74
C LEU A 321 24.77 14.56 32.81
N ARG A 322 25.65 14.02 33.66
CA ARG A 322 25.78 12.57 33.89
C ARG A 322 24.52 11.95 34.50
N LYS A 323 23.83 12.68 35.39
CA LYS A 323 22.55 12.24 35.96
C LYS A 323 21.43 12.26 34.91
N GLU A 324 21.35 13.33 34.13
CA GLU A 324 20.38 13.48 33.04
C GLU A 324 20.57 12.39 31.96
N VAL A 325 21.81 12.10 31.55
CA VAL A 325 22.12 10.99 30.63
C VAL A 325 21.69 9.64 31.19
N ALA A 326 21.85 9.38 32.51
CA ALA A 326 21.39 8.14 33.14
C ALA A 326 19.86 8.03 33.21
N GLU A 327 19.17 9.15 33.43
CA GLU A 327 17.70 9.24 33.40
C GLU A 327 17.17 9.05 31.97
N LEU A 328 17.87 9.57 30.96
CA LEU A 328 17.55 9.35 29.54
C LEU A 328 17.85 7.92 29.06
N THR A 329 18.94 7.28 29.49
CA THR A 329 19.17 5.86 29.13
C THR A 329 18.15 4.93 29.77
N THR A 330 17.80 5.13 31.04
CA THR A 330 16.77 4.30 31.70
C THR A 330 15.38 4.55 31.13
N ALA A 331 15.04 5.77 30.73
CA ALA A 331 13.83 6.06 29.96
C ALA A 331 13.84 5.35 28.59
N SER A 332 14.96 5.41 27.86
CA SER A 332 15.14 4.74 26.56
C SER A 332 15.01 3.21 26.66
N GLU A 333 15.62 2.59 27.68
CA GLU A 333 15.49 1.16 27.98
C GLU A 333 14.04 0.78 28.28
N SER A 334 13.31 1.58 29.07
CA SER A 334 11.89 1.33 29.36
C SER A 334 11.01 1.43 28.10
N SER A 335 11.31 2.38 27.21
CA SER A 335 10.63 2.56 25.92
C SER A 335 10.92 1.39 24.98
N ALA A 336 12.18 0.95 24.88
CA ALA A 336 12.57 -0.21 24.07
C ALA A 336 11.96 -1.53 24.59
N GLN A 337 11.80 -1.67 25.90
CA GLN A 337 11.12 -2.80 26.53
C GLN A 337 9.61 -2.80 26.20
N SER A 338 8.94 -1.65 26.36
CA SER A 338 7.53 -1.50 25.98
C SER A 338 7.31 -1.73 24.47
N LEU A 339 8.24 -1.28 23.63
CA LEU A 339 8.16 -1.47 22.18
C LEU A 339 8.27 -2.96 21.80
N LYS A 340 9.13 -3.74 22.47
CA LYS A 340 9.16 -5.21 22.34
C LYS A 340 7.84 -5.86 22.77
N GLU A 341 7.23 -5.40 23.85
CA GLU A 341 5.95 -5.93 24.33
C GLU A 341 4.82 -5.64 23.33
N THR A 342 4.75 -4.43 22.76
CA THR A 342 3.82 -4.13 21.66
C THR A 342 4.13 -4.90 20.38
N GLN A 343 5.41 -5.20 20.10
CA GLN A 343 5.79 -6.02 18.95
C GLN A 343 5.35 -7.49 19.13
N ALA A 344 5.37 -8.03 20.35
CA ALA A 344 4.86 -9.36 20.65
C ALA A 344 3.33 -9.43 20.49
N ASP A 345 2.59 -8.47 21.07
CA ASP A 345 1.12 -8.33 20.89
C ASP A 345 0.72 -8.15 19.42
N LEU A 346 1.54 -7.46 18.59
CA LEU A 346 1.32 -7.41 17.15
C LEU A 346 1.59 -8.73 16.42
N VAL A 347 2.50 -9.59 16.89
CA VAL A 347 2.73 -10.93 16.32
C VAL A 347 1.58 -11.86 16.69
N GLU A 348 1.16 -11.90 17.96
CA GLU A 348 0.02 -12.69 18.43
C GLU A 348 -1.26 -12.34 17.65
N ARG A 349 -1.52 -11.04 17.41
CA ARG A 349 -2.63 -10.59 16.56
C ARG A 349 -2.49 -10.90 15.07
N CYS A 350 -1.27 -11.10 14.56
CA CYS A 350 -1.08 -11.60 13.19
C CYS A 350 -1.41 -13.08 13.09
N GLU A 351 -1.01 -13.87 14.10
CA GLU A 351 -1.36 -15.29 14.20
C GLU A 351 -2.88 -15.49 14.32
N ASP A 352 -3.57 -14.71 15.17
CA ASP A 352 -5.05 -14.66 15.23
C ASP A 352 -5.68 -14.32 13.87
N LEU A 353 -5.14 -13.34 13.14
CA LEU A 353 -5.64 -12.94 11.82
C LEU A 353 -5.44 -14.02 10.75
N ASP A 354 -4.38 -14.83 10.86
CA ASP A 354 -4.15 -15.97 9.96
C ASP A 354 -5.04 -17.17 10.31
N VAL A 355 -5.34 -17.44 11.59
CA VAL A 355 -6.39 -18.40 11.98
C VAL A 355 -7.76 -17.96 11.44
N LEU A 356 -8.12 -16.69 11.57
CA LEU A 356 -9.37 -16.15 11.01
C LEU A 356 -9.41 -16.16 9.47
N ARG A 357 -8.25 -16.20 8.80
CA ARG A 357 -8.17 -16.42 7.33
C ARG A 357 -8.43 -17.89 6.99
N GLU A 358 -7.79 -18.84 7.68
CA GLU A 358 -8.05 -20.28 7.51
C GLU A 358 -9.53 -20.62 7.77
N GLU A 359 -10.14 -20.11 8.85
CA GLU A 359 -11.57 -20.31 9.12
C GLU A 359 -12.46 -19.76 8.00
N ARG A 360 -12.16 -18.54 7.51
CA ARG A 360 -12.92 -17.89 6.43
C ARG A 360 -12.78 -18.63 5.11
N ASP A 361 -11.61 -19.16 4.78
CA ASP A 361 -11.43 -19.92 3.53
C ASP A 361 -11.99 -21.35 3.62
N ALA A 362 -11.94 -21.99 4.79
CA ALA A 362 -12.68 -23.23 5.06
C ALA A 362 -14.21 -23.02 5.03
N LEU A 363 -14.70 -21.80 5.32
CA LEU A 363 -16.11 -21.42 5.11
C LEU A 363 -16.41 -21.13 3.63
N ASN A 364 -15.50 -20.51 2.88
CA ASN A 364 -15.66 -20.30 1.43
C ASN A 364 -15.79 -21.64 0.69
N VAL A 365 -14.93 -22.63 0.96
CA VAL A 365 -15.01 -23.99 0.37
C VAL A 365 -16.35 -24.68 0.71
N LYS A 366 -16.90 -24.45 1.92
CA LYS A 366 -18.25 -24.92 2.29
C LYS A 366 -19.36 -24.19 1.54
N VAL A 367 -19.18 -22.92 1.19
CA VAL A 367 -20.13 -22.16 0.36
C VAL A 367 -20.08 -22.64 -1.10
N GLU A 368 -18.90 -22.86 -1.67
CA GLU A 368 -18.74 -23.39 -3.03
C GLU A 368 -19.35 -24.79 -3.17
N THR A 369 -19.02 -25.73 -2.28
CA THR A 369 -19.61 -27.08 -2.30
C THR A 369 -21.13 -27.09 -2.05
N LEU A 370 -21.68 -26.09 -1.34
CA LEU A 370 -23.14 -25.91 -1.24
C LEU A 370 -23.75 -25.30 -2.50
N LEU A 371 -23.04 -24.41 -3.22
CA LEU A 371 -23.48 -23.86 -4.50
C LEU A 371 -23.48 -24.94 -5.60
N ASP A 372 -22.45 -25.78 -5.65
CA ASP A 372 -22.41 -26.94 -6.55
C ASP A 372 -23.59 -27.87 -6.28
N ARG A 373 -23.87 -28.20 -5.00
CA ARG A 373 -25.02 -29.05 -4.66
C ARG A 373 -26.38 -28.39 -4.94
N ILE A 374 -26.48 -27.06 -4.92
CA ILE A 374 -27.67 -26.34 -5.40
C ILE A 374 -27.80 -26.47 -6.92
N SER A 375 -26.70 -26.36 -7.67
CA SER A 375 -26.66 -26.56 -9.13
C SER A 375 -27.09 -27.97 -9.52
N ASP A 376 -26.60 -29.01 -8.82
CA ASP A 376 -27.08 -30.39 -8.98
C ASP A 376 -28.59 -30.48 -8.77
N LEU A 377 -29.11 -29.89 -7.68
CA LEU A 377 -30.53 -30.00 -7.31
C LEU A 377 -31.45 -29.25 -8.28
N ASP A 378 -31.03 -28.12 -8.84
CA ASP A 378 -31.80 -27.46 -9.91
C ASP A 378 -31.70 -28.24 -11.24
N ALA A 379 -30.60 -28.95 -11.52
CA ALA A 379 -30.51 -29.88 -12.67
C ALA A 379 -31.38 -31.15 -12.49
N GLU A 380 -31.35 -31.79 -11.31
CA GLU A 380 -32.29 -32.86 -10.90
C GLU A 380 -33.75 -32.40 -11.08
N ARG A 381 -34.02 -31.12 -10.79
CA ARG A 381 -35.34 -30.51 -10.90
C ARG A 381 -35.76 -30.16 -12.33
N GLU A 382 -34.84 -29.75 -13.21
CA GLU A 382 -35.15 -29.60 -14.64
C GLU A 382 -35.49 -30.97 -15.27
N ILE A 383 -34.74 -32.03 -14.92
CA ILE A 383 -35.04 -33.40 -15.34
C ILE A 383 -36.41 -33.87 -14.80
N ALA A 384 -36.73 -33.57 -13.54
CA ALA A 384 -38.08 -33.82 -13.01
C ALA A 384 -39.17 -33.00 -13.73
N GLY A 385 -38.81 -31.84 -14.30
CA GLY A 385 -39.64 -31.02 -15.17
C GLY A 385 -39.90 -31.66 -16.53
N THR A 386 -38.86 -32.17 -17.21
CA THR A 386 -39.00 -32.85 -18.52
C THR A 386 -39.77 -34.16 -18.38
N VAL A 387 -39.43 -34.99 -17.40
CA VAL A 387 -40.17 -36.26 -17.12
C VAL A 387 -41.64 -35.99 -16.79
N LYS A 388 -41.95 -34.86 -16.13
CA LYS A 388 -43.36 -34.44 -15.93
C LYS A 388 -44.01 -34.02 -17.26
N ALA A 389 -43.32 -33.28 -18.11
CA ALA A 389 -43.84 -32.88 -19.42
C ALA A 389 -44.12 -34.11 -20.32
N GLU A 390 -43.17 -35.04 -20.42
CA GLU A 390 -43.31 -36.33 -21.12
C GLU A 390 -44.52 -37.14 -20.58
N ARG A 391 -44.69 -37.19 -19.25
CA ARG A 391 -45.83 -37.85 -18.61
C ARG A 391 -47.16 -37.16 -18.94
N ASP A 392 -47.19 -35.82 -18.95
CA ASP A 392 -48.39 -35.04 -19.23
C ASP A 392 -48.75 -35.11 -20.73
N GLU A 393 -47.76 -35.23 -21.63
CA GLU A 393 -47.90 -35.53 -23.06
C GLU A 393 -48.46 -36.95 -23.29
N LEU A 394 -47.85 -37.98 -22.66
CA LEU A 394 -48.37 -39.35 -22.66
C LEU A 394 -49.80 -39.45 -22.09
N ALA A 395 -50.17 -38.60 -21.14
CA ALA A 395 -51.54 -38.53 -20.64
C ALA A 395 -52.50 -37.94 -21.69
N THR A 396 -52.09 -36.93 -22.47
CA THR A 396 -52.88 -36.43 -23.60
C THR A 396 -52.98 -37.44 -24.75
N ASP A 397 -51.93 -38.23 -25.02
CA ASP A 397 -51.98 -39.31 -26.00
C ASP A 397 -52.87 -40.47 -25.56
N LEU A 398 -52.84 -40.85 -24.28
CA LEU A 398 -53.80 -41.81 -23.73
C LEU A 398 -55.24 -41.28 -23.80
N GLN A 399 -55.46 -39.98 -23.63
CA GLN A 399 -56.78 -39.37 -23.77
C GLN A 399 -57.25 -39.29 -25.23
N SER A 400 -56.35 -39.02 -26.19
CA SER A 400 -56.69 -39.00 -27.62
C SER A 400 -56.96 -40.41 -28.14
N ALA A 401 -56.14 -41.40 -27.74
CA ALA A 401 -56.36 -42.81 -28.04
C ALA A 401 -57.65 -43.36 -27.41
N ALA A 402 -57.97 -42.98 -26.16
CA ALA A 402 -59.24 -43.34 -25.52
C ALA A 402 -60.45 -42.71 -26.23
N SER A 403 -60.31 -41.47 -26.72
CA SER A 403 -61.35 -40.79 -27.51
C SER A 403 -61.56 -41.51 -28.85
N SER A 404 -60.48 -41.84 -29.58
CA SER A 404 -60.55 -42.58 -30.84
C SER A 404 -61.09 -44.01 -30.67
N LEU A 405 -60.79 -44.69 -29.55
CA LEU A 405 -61.44 -45.96 -29.21
C LEU A 405 -62.93 -45.79 -28.88
N GLY A 406 -63.35 -44.64 -28.34
CA GLY A 406 -64.75 -44.27 -28.19
C GLY A 406 -65.45 -44.08 -29.54
N GLU A 407 -64.83 -43.34 -30.46
CA GLU A 407 -65.31 -43.16 -31.84
C GLU A 407 -65.38 -44.49 -32.61
N GLN A 408 -64.36 -45.35 -32.49
CA GLN A 408 -64.35 -46.68 -33.08
C GLN A 408 -65.46 -47.58 -32.51
N ARG A 409 -65.79 -47.48 -31.22
CA ARG A 409 -66.93 -48.18 -30.62
C ARG A 409 -68.26 -47.65 -31.14
N GLN A 410 -68.46 -46.32 -31.21
CA GLN A 410 -69.67 -45.74 -31.80
C GLN A 410 -69.82 -46.11 -33.28
N MET A 411 -68.71 -46.16 -34.04
CA MET A 411 -68.71 -46.65 -35.42
C MET A 411 -69.01 -48.15 -35.51
N LEU A 412 -68.54 -48.97 -34.57
CA LEU A 412 -68.91 -50.39 -34.50
C LEU A 412 -70.38 -50.57 -34.14
N GLU A 413 -70.90 -49.88 -33.12
CA GLU A 413 -72.33 -49.89 -32.75
C GLU A 413 -73.21 -49.43 -33.93
N ALA A 414 -72.79 -48.40 -34.67
CA ALA A 414 -73.48 -47.94 -35.88
C ALA A 414 -73.42 -48.98 -37.02
N ARG A 415 -72.29 -49.69 -37.19
CA ARG A 415 -72.16 -50.78 -38.18
C ARG A 415 -72.89 -52.05 -37.75
N GLU A 416 -73.00 -52.34 -36.46
CA GLU A 416 -73.85 -53.41 -35.94
C GLU A 416 -75.32 -53.08 -36.17
N HIS A 417 -75.74 -51.83 -35.93
CA HIS A 417 -77.10 -51.38 -36.23
C HIS A 417 -77.39 -51.37 -37.75
N GLU A 418 -76.43 -50.98 -38.59
CA GLU A 418 -76.51 -51.11 -40.04
C GLU A 418 -76.57 -52.59 -40.48
N VAL A 419 -75.82 -53.49 -39.84
CA VAL A 419 -75.90 -54.94 -40.10
C VAL A 419 -77.24 -55.52 -39.65
N GLU A 420 -77.82 -55.05 -38.55
CA GLU A 420 -79.16 -55.44 -38.11
C GLU A 420 -80.24 -54.89 -39.07
N GLN A 421 -80.08 -53.66 -39.54
CA GLN A 421 -80.92 -53.06 -40.56
C GLN A 421 -80.78 -53.76 -41.92
N LEU A 422 -79.57 -54.18 -42.30
CA LEU A 422 -79.28 -54.97 -43.50
C LEU A 422 -79.81 -56.40 -43.36
N ARG A 423 -79.81 -57.01 -42.16
CA ARG A 423 -80.50 -58.28 -41.89
C ARG A 423 -82.01 -58.14 -42.01
N ALA A 424 -82.58 -57.06 -41.47
CA ALA A 424 -84.00 -56.75 -41.63
C ALA A 424 -84.36 -56.47 -43.10
N GLN A 425 -83.49 -55.77 -43.85
CA GLN A 425 -83.63 -55.58 -45.29
C GLN A 425 -83.44 -56.89 -46.06
N VAL A 426 -82.52 -57.78 -45.70
CA VAL A 426 -82.34 -59.10 -46.32
C VAL A 426 -83.53 -60.02 -46.01
N SER A 427 -84.10 -59.94 -44.81
CA SER A 427 -85.36 -60.61 -44.45
C SER A 427 -86.53 -60.10 -45.29
N GLY A 428 -86.72 -58.78 -45.34
CA GLY A 428 -87.75 -58.14 -46.18
C GLY A 428 -87.52 -58.33 -47.67
N LEU A 429 -86.26 -58.39 -48.12
CA LEU A 429 -85.86 -58.73 -49.48
C LEU A 429 -86.04 -60.22 -49.77
N HIS A 430 -85.97 -61.12 -48.78
CA HIS A 430 -86.26 -62.54 -48.94
C HIS A 430 -87.77 -62.79 -48.99
N GLU A 431 -88.57 -62.08 -48.19
CA GLU A 431 -90.03 -62.06 -48.32
C GLU A 431 -90.47 -61.42 -49.65
N GLN A 432 -89.78 -60.36 -50.09
CA GLN A 432 -89.94 -59.83 -51.44
C GLN A 432 -89.43 -60.81 -52.51
N LEU A 433 -88.37 -61.59 -52.27
CA LEU A 433 -87.85 -62.59 -53.22
C LEU A 433 -88.81 -63.77 -53.35
N GLN A 434 -89.51 -64.13 -52.27
CA GLN A 434 -90.61 -65.08 -52.31
C GLN A 434 -91.76 -64.51 -53.16
N LYS A 435 -92.20 -63.27 -52.88
CA LYS A 435 -93.22 -62.56 -53.66
C LYS A 435 -92.79 -62.26 -55.12
N THR A 436 -91.50 -62.14 -55.41
CA THR A 436 -90.95 -61.99 -56.76
C THR A 436 -90.53 -63.31 -57.39
N THR A 437 -90.52 -64.43 -56.66
CA THR A 437 -90.53 -65.79 -57.23
C THR A 437 -91.96 -66.15 -57.64
N GLU A 438 -92.94 -65.86 -56.79
CA GLU A 438 -94.36 -65.90 -57.13
C GLU A 438 -94.67 -65.01 -58.34
N ARG A 439 -94.18 -63.76 -58.37
CA ARG A 439 -94.26 -62.90 -59.56
C ARG A 439 -93.29 -63.28 -60.68
N ALA A 440 -92.19 -64.01 -60.47
CA ALA A 440 -91.35 -64.47 -61.58
C ALA A 440 -92.00 -65.65 -62.29
N ASN A 441 -92.73 -66.51 -61.58
CA ASN A 441 -93.59 -67.51 -62.18
C ASN A 441 -94.72 -66.85 -63.02
N HIS A 442 -95.13 -65.63 -62.66
CA HIS A 442 -96.08 -64.82 -63.43
C HIS A 442 -95.43 -64.07 -64.60
N VAL A 443 -94.33 -63.34 -64.36
CA VAL A 443 -93.59 -62.54 -65.36
C VAL A 443 -92.79 -63.42 -66.32
N SER A 444 -92.51 -64.68 -66.00
CA SER A 444 -92.05 -65.67 -66.98
C SER A 444 -93.10 -65.97 -68.05
N SER A 445 -94.38 -65.68 -67.81
CA SER A 445 -95.44 -65.70 -68.83
C SER A 445 -95.67 -64.33 -69.51
N GLU A 446 -95.03 -63.25 -69.04
CA GLU A 446 -95.05 -61.92 -69.69
C GLU A 446 -93.77 -61.63 -70.50
N LYS A 447 -92.61 -62.13 -70.07
CA LYS A 447 -91.32 -61.88 -70.73
C LYS A 447 -91.22 -62.57 -72.09
N GLU A 448 -92.03 -63.61 -72.33
CA GLU A 448 -92.27 -64.20 -73.66
C GLU A 448 -92.92 -63.21 -74.65
N ALA A 449 -93.35 -62.01 -74.21
CA ALA A 449 -94.05 -61.01 -75.03
C ALA A 449 -93.40 -59.61 -75.06
N MET A 450 -92.13 -59.45 -74.63
CA MET A 450 -91.49 -58.13 -74.41
C MET A 450 -90.08 -57.95 -74.99
N VAL A 451 -89.52 -58.93 -75.70
CA VAL A 451 -88.14 -58.88 -76.23
C VAL A 451 -88.01 -57.99 -77.49
N ASP A 452 -89.13 -57.63 -78.11
CA ASP A 452 -89.20 -57.19 -79.52
C ASP A 452 -88.92 -55.68 -79.79
N ALA A 453 -88.35 -54.91 -78.85
CA ALA A 453 -88.63 -53.44 -78.79
C ALA A 453 -87.50 -52.39 -78.98
N ILE A 454 -86.28 -52.51 -78.41
CA ILE A 454 -85.53 -51.29 -77.93
C ILE A 454 -84.54 -50.61 -78.92
N ALA A 455 -83.41 -51.25 -79.25
CA ALA A 455 -82.35 -50.86 -80.19
C ALA A 455 -81.64 -49.46 -80.18
N ASN A 456 -82.30 -48.29 -80.07
CA ASN A 456 -81.93 -47.15 -80.96
C ASN A 456 -81.95 -45.72 -80.34
N ARG A 457 -80.79 -45.00 -80.15
CA ARG A 457 -80.79 -43.51 -79.90
C ARG A 457 -79.53 -42.58 -79.90
N GLU A 458 -78.27 -43.03 -79.80
CA GLU A 458 -77.24 -42.32 -78.95
C GLU A 458 -76.36 -41.13 -79.51
N GLU A 459 -76.61 -40.50 -80.66
CA GLU A 459 -75.50 -39.93 -81.50
C GLU A 459 -75.16 -38.39 -81.52
N LEU A 460 -75.55 -37.51 -80.58
CA LEU A 460 -75.73 -36.06 -80.91
C LEU A 460 -74.69 -34.96 -80.50
N ILE A 461 -73.75 -35.13 -79.56
CA ILE A 461 -73.39 -34.02 -78.62
C ILE A 461 -72.17 -33.09 -78.94
N ASP A 462 -71.15 -33.48 -79.71
CA ASP A 462 -69.76 -32.95 -79.60
C ASP A 462 -69.37 -31.59 -80.28
N ARG A 463 -70.03 -30.42 -80.05
CA ARG A 463 -69.85 -29.24 -80.97
C ARG A 463 -69.43 -27.82 -80.48
N LEU A 464 -69.18 -27.50 -79.21
CA LEU A 464 -69.32 -26.09 -78.72
C LEU A 464 -68.11 -25.37 -78.03
N GLN A 465 -66.86 -25.42 -78.54
CA GLN A 465 -65.67 -25.15 -77.67
C GLN A 465 -64.57 -24.16 -78.17
N THR A 466 -64.87 -23.03 -78.86
CA THR A 466 -63.84 -22.37 -79.71
C THR A 466 -63.81 -20.80 -79.76
N GLN A 467 -63.92 -20.02 -78.66
CA GLN A 467 -64.30 -18.58 -78.84
C GLN A 467 -63.78 -17.43 -77.92
N VAL A 468 -62.70 -17.52 -77.12
CA VAL A 468 -62.34 -16.41 -76.16
C VAL A 468 -60.81 -16.21 -76.00
N ASP A 469 -60.17 -15.21 -76.63
CA ASP A 469 -58.67 -15.12 -76.63
C ASP A 469 -57.97 -13.77 -77.00
N GLU A 470 -58.49 -12.55 -76.71
CA GLU A 470 -57.83 -11.27 -77.15
C GLU A 470 -57.78 -10.09 -76.12
N LEU A 471 -56.74 -9.21 -76.27
CA LEU A 471 -56.57 -7.80 -75.77
C LEU A 471 -56.32 -7.51 -74.25
N THR A 472 -55.52 -6.52 -73.77
CA THR A 472 -54.39 -5.68 -74.29
C THR A 472 -53.57 -5.06 -73.11
N PRO A 473 -52.27 -4.72 -73.27
CA PRO A 473 -51.51 -3.89 -72.31
C PRO A 473 -51.05 -2.51 -72.87
N LEU A 474 -50.87 -1.48 -72.00
CA LEU A 474 -49.87 -0.38 -72.10
C LEU A 474 -50.15 0.80 -71.14
N ARG A 475 -49.12 1.30 -70.42
CA ARG A 475 -48.80 2.74 -70.32
C ARG A 475 -47.47 3.01 -69.59
N SER A 476 -46.75 4.02 -70.08
CA SER A 476 -45.48 4.57 -69.57
C SER A 476 -45.49 6.10 -69.81
N GLU A 477 -44.44 6.79 -69.35
CA GLU A 477 -44.06 8.18 -69.68
C GLU A 477 -44.92 9.35 -69.11
N LEU A 478 -44.36 10.04 -68.09
CA LEU A 478 -44.14 11.50 -67.98
C LEU A 478 -43.49 11.79 -66.60
N ALA A 479 -42.32 12.42 -66.42
CA ALA A 479 -41.33 13.01 -67.32
C ALA A 479 -41.62 14.42 -67.93
N GLU A 480 -42.04 15.39 -67.11
CA GLU A 480 -41.80 16.83 -67.40
C GLU A 480 -41.88 17.73 -66.13
N VAL A 481 -41.52 19.02 -66.25
CA VAL A 481 -41.44 20.04 -65.16
C VAL A 481 -40.38 19.73 -64.08
N ALA A 482 -39.12 20.16 -64.12
CA ALA A 482 -38.43 21.23 -64.86
C ALA A 482 -38.78 22.70 -64.47
N LEU A 483 -37.72 23.47 -64.20
CA LEU A 483 -37.61 24.94 -64.34
C LEU A 483 -38.59 25.86 -63.58
N VAL A 484 -38.38 26.05 -62.27
CA VAL A 484 -38.64 27.35 -61.61
C VAL A 484 -37.59 27.64 -60.53
N LEU A 485 -37.28 28.94 -60.30
CA LEU A 485 -36.52 29.51 -59.17
C LEU A 485 -35.05 29.09 -58.99
N GLY A 486 -34.18 29.79 -59.71
CA GLY A 486 -32.91 30.27 -59.14
C GLY A 486 -32.84 31.79 -59.31
N GLU A 487 -32.63 32.54 -58.21
CA GLU A 487 -32.34 33.99 -58.27
C GLU A 487 -31.74 34.50 -56.94
N GLN A 488 -31.11 35.71 -56.96
CA GLN A 488 -30.56 36.46 -55.81
C GLN A 488 -29.53 35.74 -54.91
N LYS A 489 -28.20 35.98 -54.95
CA LYS A 489 -27.31 36.93 -55.67
C LYS A 489 -27.35 38.43 -55.27
N THR A 490 -27.90 38.83 -54.13
CA THR A 490 -28.03 40.26 -53.75
C THR A 490 -27.64 40.66 -52.32
N VAL A 491 -27.03 39.76 -51.51
CA VAL A 491 -26.63 40.08 -50.12
C VAL A 491 -25.11 40.32 -49.95
N ASN A 492 -24.29 39.95 -50.95
CA ASN A 492 -22.82 39.96 -50.84
C ASN A 492 -22.18 41.35 -51.09
N GLN A 493 -22.84 42.43 -50.65
CA GLN A 493 -22.43 43.83 -50.91
C GLN A 493 -22.31 44.73 -49.67
N GLN A 494 -22.75 44.29 -48.48
CA GLN A 494 -22.77 45.13 -47.27
C GLN A 494 -21.74 44.79 -46.18
N ARG A 495 -20.80 43.86 -46.42
CA ARG A 495 -19.74 43.50 -45.44
C ARG A 495 -18.32 43.95 -45.81
N VAL A 496 -18.13 44.61 -46.95
CA VAL A 496 -16.79 45.03 -47.44
C VAL A 496 -16.50 46.51 -47.16
N GLN A 497 -17.49 47.28 -46.67
CA GLN A 497 -17.35 48.73 -46.43
C GLN A 497 -17.05 49.14 -44.97
N GLN A 498 -16.73 48.20 -44.06
CA GLN A 498 -16.09 48.53 -42.77
C GLN A 498 -14.56 48.35 -42.88
N ILE A 499 -14.03 49.18 -43.78
CA ILE A 499 -12.64 49.33 -44.18
C ILE A 499 -11.82 50.00 -43.05
N SER A 500 -10.50 49.94 -43.22
CA SER A 500 -9.50 51.00 -42.91
C SER A 500 -9.25 51.45 -41.47
N THR A 501 -10.26 51.71 -40.63
CA THR A 501 -10.13 52.62 -39.47
C THR A 501 -9.29 52.11 -38.28
N GLN A 502 -8.63 50.95 -38.40
CA GLN A 502 -7.74 50.40 -37.36
C GLN A 502 -6.33 50.04 -37.86
N LYS A 503 -5.96 50.36 -39.11
CA LYS A 503 -4.60 50.08 -39.64
C LYS A 503 -3.65 51.29 -39.68
N SER A 504 -4.18 52.51 -39.61
CA SER A 504 -3.40 53.75 -39.68
C SER A 504 -2.63 54.11 -38.41
N GLU A 505 -2.97 53.53 -37.25
CA GLU A 505 -2.35 53.91 -35.97
C GLU A 505 -0.90 53.40 -35.81
N ILE A 506 -0.54 52.34 -36.56
CA ILE A 506 0.77 51.67 -36.49
C ILE A 506 1.89 52.51 -37.14
N GLU A 507 1.57 53.41 -38.08
CA GLU A 507 2.57 54.24 -38.77
C GLU A 507 2.96 55.53 -38.00
N ARG A 508 2.25 55.85 -36.91
CA ARG A 508 2.39 57.15 -36.22
C ARG A 508 3.54 57.21 -35.23
N GLN A 509 3.89 56.11 -34.58
CA GLN A 509 4.89 56.09 -33.49
C GLN A 509 6.36 55.98 -33.96
N ALA A 510 6.61 55.78 -35.26
CA ALA A 510 7.94 55.53 -35.80
C ALA A 510 8.79 56.81 -36.11
N LYS A 511 8.28 58.02 -35.83
CA LYS A 511 8.89 59.28 -36.34
C LYS A 511 9.39 60.29 -35.29
N GLU A 512 9.06 60.13 -34.00
CA GLU A 512 9.44 61.14 -32.99
C GLU A 512 10.85 60.99 -32.40
N ILE A 513 11.47 59.81 -32.51
CA ILE A 513 12.77 59.50 -31.88
C ILE A 513 13.99 60.15 -32.59
N HIS A 514 13.82 60.74 -33.78
CA HIS A 514 14.95 61.24 -34.58
C HIS A 514 15.36 62.70 -34.31
N VAL A 515 14.50 63.53 -33.70
CA VAL A 515 14.63 65.01 -33.77
C VAL A 515 15.43 65.65 -32.61
N LEU A 516 15.73 64.92 -31.54
CA LEU A 516 16.42 65.45 -30.35
C LEU A 516 17.97 65.31 -30.39
N ARG A 517 18.59 65.33 -31.57
CA ARG A 517 20.04 65.01 -31.73
C ARG A 517 20.94 66.13 -32.27
N VAL A 518 20.46 67.37 -32.39
CA VAL A 518 21.23 68.49 -33.02
C VAL A 518 21.04 69.82 -32.28
N LYS A 519 21.63 69.98 -31.07
CA LYS A 519 21.71 71.26 -30.34
C LYS A 519 22.99 71.43 -29.50
N LEU A 520 24.09 71.72 -30.19
CA LEU A 520 25.39 72.32 -29.80
C LEU A 520 26.07 72.59 -31.16
N GLU A 521 26.77 73.68 -31.49
CA GLU A 521 27.40 74.82 -30.77
C GLU A 521 27.14 76.12 -31.64
N PRO A 522 27.84 77.28 -31.63
CA PRO A 522 28.92 77.80 -30.79
C PRO A 522 28.70 79.25 -30.25
N MET A 523 29.78 80.04 -30.11
CA MET A 523 29.87 81.35 -29.42
C MET A 523 30.07 82.56 -30.35
N ALA A 524 30.16 83.79 -29.80
CA ALA A 524 30.56 85.00 -30.53
C ALA A 524 31.30 86.08 -29.70
N LYS A 525 32.47 86.50 -30.23
CA LYS A 525 33.11 87.85 -30.20
C LYS A 525 33.93 88.36 -28.99
N ILE A 526 34.76 89.36 -29.33
CA ILE A 526 35.84 90.07 -28.60
C ILE A 526 35.75 91.56 -29.03
N GLN A 527 36.05 92.52 -28.13
CA GLN A 527 36.41 93.94 -28.39
C GLN A 527 36.73 94.63 -27.03
N ASP A 528 37.60 95.64 -26.87
CA ASP A 528 38.81 96.04 -27.63
C ASP A 528 39.64 97.16 -26.91
N GLU A 529 40.72 97.63 -27.56
CA GLU A 529 41.38 98.96 -27.44
C GLU A 529 42.32 99.34 -26.26
N LEU A 530 43.38 100.10 -26.62
CA LEU A 530 44.50 100.62 -25.81
C LEU A 530 45.28 101.66 -26.64
N GLU A 531 45.54 102.91 -26.17
CA GLU A 531 46.76 103.68 -26.52
C GLU A 531 46.98 105.11 -25.90
N GLN A 532 48.25 105.55 -25.96
CA GLN A 532 48.81 106.93 -26.06
C GLN A 532 49.07 107.85 -24.83
N HIS A 533 50.07 108.74 -25.01
CA HIS A 533 50.86 109.46 -23.99
C HIS A 533 51.76 110.57 -24.64
N ARG A 534 52.65 111.23 -23.86
CA ARG A 534 53.94 111.88 -24.29
C ARG A 534 53.85 113.25 -25.05
N PRO A 535 54.98 113.99 -25.34
CA PRO A 535 55.96 114.57 -24.40
C PRO A 535 56.48 116.02 -24.78
N LEU A 536 57.69 116.37 -24.31
CA LEU A 536 58.67 117.42 -24.78
C LEU A 536 58.78 118.77 -24.01
N ARG A 537 59.67 118.77 -23.01
CA ARG A 537 60.40 119.95 -22.49
C ARG A 537 61.92 119.66 -22.44
N ALA A 538 62.48 119.15 -23.55
CA ALA A 538 63.72 118.37 -23.51
C ALA A 538 65.03 119.17 -23.33
N GLU A 539 65.15 120.39 -23.85
CA GLU A 539 66.49 120.94 -24.17
C GLU A 539 67.05 121.99 -23.21
N LEU A 540 66.28 122.45 -22.22
CA LEU A 540 66.84 123.24 -21.11
C LEU A 540 67.82 122.41 -20.23
N ALA A 541 67.83 121.08 -20.40
CA ALA A 541 68.69 120.15 -19.69
C ALA A 541 70.20 120.46 -19.87
N LYS A 542 70.65 120.68 -21.11
CA LYS A 542 72.08 120.60 -21.51
C LYS A 542 73.04 121.58 -20.82
N ALA A 543 72.56 122.73 -20.34
CA ALA A 543 73.40 123.73 -19.68
C ALA A 543 73.57 123.47 -18.18
N ILE A 544 72.53 122.98 -17.52
CA ILE A 544 72.61 122.51 -16.13
C ILE A 544 73.45 121.23 -16.07
N GLU A 545 73.32 120.37 -17.08
CA GLU A 545 73.97 119.06 -17.23
C GLU A 545 75.48 119.04 -16.93
N GLN A 546 76.25 120.07 -17.31
CA GLN A 546 77.71 120.06 -17.10
C GLN A 546 78.14 120.44 -15.67
N GLN A 547 77.43 121.36 -15.02
CA GLN A 547 77.72 121.72 -13.62
C GLN A 547 77.02 120.78 -12.63
N SER A 548 75.88 120.18 -13.04
CA SER A 548 75.33 119.01 -12.36
C SER A 548 76.29 117.83 -12.51
N ALA A 549 76.84 117.51 -13.69
CA ALA A 549 77.73 116.35 -13.88
C ALA A 549 78.95 116.30 -12.94
N GLN A 550 79.51 117.44 -12.52
CA GLN A 550 80.61 117.44 -11.55
C GLN A 550 80.16 117.22 -10.09
N ARG A 551 78.98 117.75 -9.70
CA ARG A 551 78.38 117.45 -8.39
C ARG A 551 77.75 116.05 -8.35
N GLN A 552 77.17 115.61 -9.45
CA GLN A 552 76.76 114.24 -9.71
C GLN A 552 77.96 113.34 -9.60
N ARG A 553 79.11 113.58 -10.23
CA ARG A 553 80.28 112.68 -10.05
C ARG A 553 80.76 112.51 -8.60
N ALA A 554 80.63 113.54 -7.76
CA ALA A 554 80.88 113.38 -6.32
C ALA A 554 79.77 112.53 -5.67
N ALA A 555 78.51 112.92 -5.84
CA ALA A 555 77.35 112.22 -5.31
C ALA A 555 77.14 110.81 -5.89
N GLU A 556 77.67 110.51 -7.08
CA GLU A 556 77.67 109.22 -7.79
C GLU A 556 78.76 108.32 -7.25
N LEU A 557 79.88 108.86 -6.74
CA LEU A 557 80.89 108.08 -6.04
C LEU A 557 80.44 107.78 -4.61
N GLU A 558 79.73 108.71 -3.95
CA GLU A 558 79.07 108.46 -2.67
C GLU A 558 77.88 107.49 -2.83
N ASP A 559 77.03 107.65 -3.85
CA ASP A 559 75.93 106.74 -4.20
C ASP A 559 76.42 105.39 -4.71
N GLN A 560 77.55 105.33 -5.44
CA GLN A 560 78.22 104.06 -5.75
C GLN A 560 78.81 103.41 -4.50
N LEU A 561 79.31 104.17 -3.52
CA LEU A 561 79.75 103.61 -2.24
C LEU A 561 78.55 103.07 -1.44
N THR A 562 77.46 103.83 -1.27
CA THR A 562 76.26 103.32 -0.58
C THR A 562 75.61 102.17 -1.33
N LYS A 563 75.63 102.16 -2.67
CA LYS A 563 75.18 101.00 -3.48
C LYS A 563 76.14 99.81 -3.37
N ARG A 564 77.45 100.03 -3.22
CA ARG A 564 78.40 98.95 -2.96
C ARG A 564 78.23 98.38 -1.55
N THR A 565 77.96 99.21 -0.55
CA THR A 565 77.61 98.76 0.81
C THR A 565 76.30 97.98 0.78
N ALA A 566 75.22 98.55 0.23
CA ALA A 566 73.95 97.85 0.11
C ALA A 566 74.03 96.57 -0.76
N GLN A 567 74.89 96.53 -1.78
CA GLN A 567 75.18 95.28 -2.51
C GLN A 567 75.97 94.27 -1.68
N VAL A 568 76.84 94.69 -0.76
CA VAL A 568 77.51 93.79 0.19
C VAL A 568 76.50 93.28 1.21
N ASP A 569 75.65 94.14 1.77
CA ASP A 569 74.61 93.77 2.73
C ASP A 569 73.58 92.81 2.08
N GLU A 570 73.17 93.07 0.83
CA GLU A 570 72.26 92.19 0.09
C GLU A 570 72.95 90.88 -0.35
N LEU A 571 74.23 90.91 -0.73
CA LEU A 571 74.98 89.68 -0.99
C LEU A 571 75.22 88.86 0.29
N GLN A 572 75.36 89.49 1.45
CA GLN A 572 75.40 88.80 2.75
C GLN A 572 74.05 88.16 3.05
N SER A 573 72.93 88.87 2.89
CA SER A 573 71.59 88.30 3.05
C SER A 573 71.31 87.17 2.04
N GLN A 574 71.81 87.27 0.81
CA GLN A 574 71.73 86.18 -0.18
C GLN A 574 72.61 84.98 0.20
N VAL A 575 73.75 85.17 0.88
CA VAL A 575 74.58 84.08 1.43
C VAL A 575 73.88 83.41 2.62
N GLU A 576 73.31 84.17 3.56
CA GLU A 576 72.52 83.62 4.68
C GLU A 576 71.34 82.79 4.15
N LEU A 577 70.62 83.27 3.12
CA LEU A 577 69.54 82.53 2.46
C LEU A 577 70.04 81.27 1.72
N LEU A 578 71.28 81.27 1.21
CA LEU A 578 71.92 80.10 0.61
C LEU A 578 72.34 79.07 1.67
N ASP A 579 72.78 79.51 2.85
CA ASP A 579 73.07 78.62 3.98
C ASP A 579 71.78 78.02 4.57
N GLU A 580 70.70 78.78 4.70
CA GLU A 580 69.37 78.24 5.06
C GLU A 580 68.86 77.24 4.02
N THR A 581 68.90 77.57 2.72
CA THR A 581 68.40 76.65 1.67
C THR A 581 69.28 75.41 1.50
N THR A 582 70.59 75.48 1.76
CA THR A 582 71.44 74.28 1.76
C THR A 582 71.22 73.40 3.01
N ALA A 583 70.91 73.98 4.17
CA ALA A 583 70.46 73.24 5.35
C ALA A 583 69.11 72.53 5.09
N MET A 584 68.13 73.22 4.51
CA MET A 584 66.87 72.60 4.07
C MET A 584 67.09 71.50 3.02
N LEU A 585 68.03 71.67 2.09
CA LEU A 585 68.38 70.64 1.10
C LEU A 585 69.02 69.40 1.75
N ALA A 586 69.80 69.57 2.82
CA ALA A 586 70.37 68.46 3.58
C ALA A 586 69.28 67.67 4.32
N GLU A 587 68.37 68.37 5.01
CA GLU A 587 67.23 67.74 5.69
C GLU A 587 66.29 67.02 4.70
N ALA A 588 66.01 67.64 3.54
CA ALA A 588 65.25 67.02 2.46
C ALA A 588 65.92 65.75 1.90
N LYS A 589 67.24 65.76 1.71
CA LYS A 589 68.00 64.56 1.31
C LYS A 589 67.91 63.45 2.36
N GLN A 590 67.98 63.79 3.65
CA GLN A 590 67.84 62.82 4.74
C GLN A 590 66.43 62.20 4.78
N LYS A 591 65.38 63.02 4.63
CA LYS A 591 63.99 62.56 4.49
C LYS A 591 63.80 61.65 3.28
N ILE A 592 64.38 62.00 2.11
CA ILE A 592 64.35 61.17 0.90
C ILE A 592 65.05 59.82 1.14
N GLN A 593 66.23 59.78 1.77
CA GLN A 593 66.89 58.51 2.11
C GLN A 593 66.06 57.63 3.07
N LEU A 594 65.37 58.25 4.03
CA LEU A 594 64.54 57.53 5.00
C LEU A 594 63.28 56.94 4.33
N THR A 595 62.60 57.70 3.47
CA THR A 595 61.49 57.17 2.65
C THR A 595 61.95 56.11 1.66
N ALA A 596 63.14 56.22 1.05
CA ALA A 596 63.69 55.19 0.18
C ALA A 596 63.89 53.85 0.91
N LYS A 597 64.38 53.88 2.16
CA LYS A 597 64.49 52.68 3.02
C LYS A 597 63.12 52.08 3.33
N GLN A 598 62.13 52.91 3.66
CA GLN A 598 60.75 52.48 3.90
C GLN A 598 60.12 51.83 2.65
N VAL A 599 60.34 52.40 1.45
CA VAL A 599 59.86 51.83 0.18
C VAL A 599 60.50 50.47 -0.11
N THR A 600 61.81 50.29 0.13
CA THR A 600 62.43 48.97 -0.02
C THR A 600 61.94 47.94 1.00
N GLN A 601 61.64 48.36 2.23
CA GLN A 601 61.07 47.48 3.26
C GLN A 601 59.64 47.07 2.92
N ALA A 602 58.81 48.01 2.43
CA ALA A 602 57.46 47.73 1.95
C ALA A 602 57.44 46.83 0.69
N ALA A 603 58.43 46.96 -0.19
CA ALA A 603 58.60 46.04 -1.32
C ALA A 603 58.91 44.61 -0.83
N GLY A 604 59.81 44.45 0.14
CA GLY A 604 60.10 43.14 0.74
C GLY A 604 58.89 42.50 1.43
N GLN A 605 58.06 43.30 2.11
CA GLN A 605 56.78 42.84 2.69
C GLN A 605 55.77 42.44 1.61
N ARG A 606 55.68 43.19 0.51
CA ARG A 606 54.82 42.85 -0.63
C ARG A 606 55.24 41.53 -1.27
N ASP A 607 56.54 41.27 -1.39
CA ASP A 607 57.07 40.03 -1.97
C ASP A 607 56.84 38.81 -1.05
N SER A 608 56.90 38.96 0.28
CA SER A 608 56.56 37.87 1.20
C SER A 608 55.05 37.58 1.20
N ILE A 609 54.21 38.63 1.15
CA ILE A 609 52.76 38.49 1.00
C ILE A 609 52.43 37.78 -0.33
N ALA A 610 53.06 38.17 -1.43
CA ALA A 610 52.86 37.52 -2.73
C ALA A 610 53.16 36.01 -2.68
N ARG A 611 54.30 35.60 -2.12
CA ARG A 611 54.65 34.18 -1.94
C ARG A 611 53.62 33.44 -1.09
N SER A 612 53.20 34.04 0.04
CA SER A 612 52.17 33.45 0.90
C SER A 612 50.82 33.28 0.18
N ARG A 613 50.47 34.19 -0.73
CA ARG A 613 49.28 34.06 -1.58
C ARG A 613 49.44 32.89 -2.55
N ASP A 614 50.53 32.80 -3.29
CA ASP A 614 50.75 31.71 -4.27
C ASP A 614 50.76 30.33 -3.59
N GLU A 615 51.29 30.27 -2.36
CA GLU A 615 51.33 29.07 -1.51
C GLU A 615 49.95 28.71 -0.92
N LEU A 616 49.09 29.70 -0.64
CA LEU A 616 47.67 29.48 -0.31
C LEU A 616 46.84 29.11 -1.55
N GLU A 617 47.12 29.69 -2.72
CA GLU A 617 46.39 29.46 -3.96
C GLU A 617 46.64 28.04 -4.51
N THR A 618 47.86 27.52 -4.32
CA THR A 618 48.20 26.11 -4.57
C THR A 618 47.62 25.15 -3.52
N GLN A 619 47.56 25.53 -2.24
CA GLN A 619 46.82 24.75 -1.24
C GLN A 619 45.31 24.69 -1.52
N LEU A 620 44.71 25.79 -1.97
CA LEU A 620 43.29 25.86 -2.35
C LEU A 620 42.97 24.97 -3.54
N LYS A 621 43.83 24.93 -4.58
CA LYS A 621 43.69 23.94 -5.67
C LYS A 621 43.72 22.50 -5.16
N LYS A 622 44.72 22.16 -4.34
CA LYS A 622 44.84 20.81 -3.77
C LYS A 622 43.67 20.42 -2.87
N ARG A 623 43.04 21.40 -2.19
CA ARG A 623 41.80 21.20 -1.43
C ARG A 623 40.58 21.03 -2.34
N ALA A 624 40.49 21.76 -3.45
CA ALA A 624 39.42 21.60 -4.43
C ALA A 624 39.47 20.22 -5.10
N GLU A 625 40.67 19.78 -5.52
CA GLU A 625 40.93 18.44 -6.06
C GLU A 625 40.50 17.34 -5.06
N GLN A 626 40.82 17.49 -3.77
CA GLN A 626 40.37 16.57 -2.71
C GLN A 626 38.85 16.59 -2.50
N ILE A 627 38.19 17.73 -2.65
CA ILE A 627 36.72 17.84 -2.54
C ILE A 627 36.04 17.15 -3.73
N GLU A 628 36.57 17.33 -4.94
CA GLU A 628 36.06 16.69 -6.16
C GLU A 628 36.26 15.15 -6.11
N GLU A 629 37.42 14.68 -5.63
CA GLU A 629 37.66 13.26 -5.38
C GLU A 629 36.67 12.69 -4.34
N LEU A 630 36.50 13.35 -3.19
CA LEU A 630 35.55 12.91 -2.16
C LEU A 630 34.09 12.94 -2.65
N GLN A 631 33.69 13.92 -3.46
CA GLN A 631 32.38 13.97 -4.10
C GLN A 631 32.18 12.77 -5.05
N SER A 632 33.20 12.37 -5.81
CA SER A 632 33.14 11.16 -6.64
C SER A 632 32.99 9.88 -5.80
N GLN A 633 33.68 9.78 -4.66
CA GLN A 633 33.58 8.65 -3.74
C GLN A 633 32.20 8.58 -3.07
N VAL A 634 31.61 9.72 -2.69
CA VAL A 634 30.23 9.80 -2.16
C VAL A 634 29.21 9.38 -3.22
N ALA A 635 29.36 9.83 -4.48
CA ALA A 635 28.47 9.41 -5.56
C ALA A 635 28.52 7.88 -5.81
N VAL A 636 29.71 7.26 -5.74
CA VAL A 636 29.87 5.80 -5.82
C VAL A 636 29.26 5.09 -4.59
N LEU A 637 29.37 5.68 -3.39
CA LEU A 637 28.74 5.14 -2.17
C LEU A 637 27.21 5.20 -2.25
N ASP A 638 26.62 6.27 -2.77
CA ASP A 638 25.16 6.36 -2.92
C ASP A 638 24.64 5.46 -4.07
N GLN A 639 25.42 5.29 -5.15
CA GLN A 639 25.10 4.34 -6.21
C GLN A 639 25.18 2.88 -5.73
N THR A 640 26.11 2.56 -4.83
CA THR A 640 26.21 1.22 -4.19
C THR A 640 25.18 1.01 -3.08
N LYS A 641 24.74 2.05 -2.36
CA LYS A 641 23.54 1.98 -1.50
C LYS A 641 22.28 1.69 -2.33
N GLN A 642 22.10 2.34 -3.49
CA GLN A 642 20.96 2.06 -4.37
C GLN A 642 20.96 0.62 -4.90
N SER A 643 22.11 0.09 -5.33
CA SER A 643 22.17 -1.30 -5.79
C SER A 643 21.98 -2.31 -4.64
N LEU A 644 22.48 -2.02 -3.44
CA LEU A 644 22.22 -2.82 -2.24
C LEU A 644 20.73 -2.81 -1.85
N ALA A 645 20.06 -1.64 -1.88
CA ALA A 645 18.64 -1.52 -1.60
C ALA A 645 17.78 -2.28 -2.63
N GLN A 646 18.13 -2.21 -3.92
CA GLN A 646 17.49 -3.04 -4.96
C GLN A 646 17.75 -4.53 -4.76
N SER A 647 18.93 -4.91 -4.25
CA SER A 647 19.24 -6.31 -3.90
C SER A 647 18.39 -6.79 -2.71
N GLN A 648 18.29 -5.99 -1.64
CA GLN A 648 17.42 -6.26 -0.48
C GLN A 648 15.94 -6.33 -0.85
N GLN A 649 15.46 -5.47 -1.76
CA GLN A 649 14.10 -5.53 -2.27
C GLN A 649 13.82 -6.80 -3.08
N LYS A 650 14.80 -7.28 -3.86
CA LYS A 650 14.73 -8.58 -4.55
C LYS A 650 14.76 -9.74 -3.55
N GLN A 651 15.63 -9.69 -2.55
CA GLN A 651 15.72 -10.68 -1.46
C GLN A 651 14.35 -10.83 -0.77
N ALA A 652 13.76 -9.73 -0.30
CA ALA A 652 12.45 -9.71 0.35
C ALA A 652 11.31 -10.16 -0.59
N ALA A 653 11.44 -9.97 -1.91
CA ALA A 653 10.49 -10.51 -2.88
C ALA A 653 10.64 -12.04 -3.04
N THR A 654 11.87 -12.57 -3.08
CA THR A 654 12.10 -14.02 -3.09
C THR A 654 11.70 -14.69 -1.78
N ASP A 655 11.91 -14.03 -0.63
CA ASP A 655 11.52 -14.55 0.69
C ASP A 655 9.99 -14.61 0.84
N ARG A 656 9.26 -13.66 0.23
CA ARG A 656 7.80 -13.73 0.10
C ARG A 656 7.36 -14.87 -0.83
N GLN A 657 8.06 -15.11 -1.94
CA GLN A 657 7.76 -16.24 -2.83
C GLN A 657 8.04 -17.59 -2.17
N THR A 658 9.12 -17.74 -1.40
CA THR A 658 9.41 -19.00 -0.68
C THR A 658 8.41 -19.25 0.45
N ALA A 659 7.93 -18.20 1.14
CA ALA A 659 6.83 -18.31 2.09
C ALA A 659 5.52 -18.77 1.44
N VAL A 660 5.14 -18.21 0.28
CA VAL A 660 3.96 -18.66 -0.48
C VAL A 660 4.12 -20.11 -0.94
N ILE A 661 5.29 -20.49 -1.49
CA ILE A 661 5.56 -21.87 -1.93
C ILE A 661 5.59 -22.86 -0.74
N ALA A 662 5.90 -22.40 0.47
CA ALA A 662 5.78 -23.21 1.69
C ALA A 662 4.30 -23.44 2.05
N ALA A 663 3.49 -22.38 2.09
CA ALA A 663 2.05 -22.50 2.34
C ALA A 663 1.34 -23.37 1.29
N GLU A 664 1.65 -23.20 0.00
CA GLU A 664 1.16 -24.06 -1.09
C GLU A 664 1.55 -25.54 -0.89
N ARG A 665 2.76 -25.81 -0.36
CA ARG A 665 3.21 -27.19 -0.05
C ARG A 665 2.47 -27.79 1.13
N ASP A 666 2.20 -27.02 2.18
CA ASP A 666 1.49 -27.50 3.35
C ASP A 666 0.01 -27.73 3.03
N GLU A 667 -0.61 -26.89 2.18
CA GLU A 667 -1.97 -27.11 1.68
C GLU A 667 -2.06 -28.32 0.72
N LEU A 668 -1.03 -28.54 -0.10
CA LEU A 668 -0.85 -29.79 -0.87
C LEU A 668 -0.63 -31.01 0.03
N ALA A 669 -0.05 -30.86 1.22
CA ALA A 669 0.09 -31.94 2.20
C ALA A 669 -1.23 -32.22 2.94
N LYS A 670 -2.00 -31.19 3.33
CA LYS A 670 -3.36 -31.31 3.90
C LYS A 670 -4.28 -32.06 2.92
N SER A 671 -4.44 -31.54 1.70
CA SER A 671 -5.30 -32.13 0.66
C SER A 671 -4.86 -33.54 0.26
N ARG A 672 -3.54 -33.82 0.19
CA ARG A 672 -3.04 -35.19 0.00
C ARG A 672 -3.41 -36.12 1.16
N SER A 673 -3.34 -35.66 2.41
CA SER A 673 -3.79 -36.43 3.58
C SER A 673 -5.29 -36.75 3.49
N GLU A 674 -6.10 -35.84 2.99
CA GLU A 674 -7.54 -36.06 2.78
C GLU A 674 -7.84 -37.02 1.62
N LEU A 675 -7.09 -36.95 0.52
CA LEU A 675 -7.14 -37.95 -0.55
C LEU A 675 -6.68 -39.34 -0.07
N GLU A 676 -5.66 -39.43 0.79
CA GLU A 676 -5.24 -40.71 1.38
C GLU A 676 -6.31 -41.26 2.35
N LYS A 677 -7.01 -40.41 3.12
CA LYS A 677 -8.17 -40.81 3.95
C LYS A 677 -9.35 -41.30 3.10
N SER A 678 -9.71 -40.58 2.02
CA SER A 678 -10.83 -40.97 1.17
C SER A 678 -10.54 -42.25 0.37
N LEU A 679 -9.30 -42.43 -0.11
CA LEU A 679 -8.83 -43.69 -0.69
C LEU A 679 -8.89 -44.86 0.31
N VAL A 680 -8.61 -44.63 1.60
CA VAL A 680 -8.77 -45.65 2.64
C VAL A 680 -10.26 -45.98 2.88
N SER A 681 -11.15 -44.98 2.90
CA SER A 681 -12.61 -45.22 2.98
C SER A 681 -13.12 -46.03 1.81
N LEU A 682 -12.86 -45.58 0.57
CA LEU A 682 -13.24 -46.28 -0.67
C LEU A 682 -12.68 -47.71 -0.71
N ARG A 683 -11.45 -47.94 -0.22
CA ARG A 683 -10.86 -49.28 -0.14
C ARG A 683 -11.58 -50.17 0.88
N GLY A 684 -12.03 -49.61 2.00
CA GLY A 684 -12.88 -50.29 2.98
C GLY A 684 -14.29 -50.58 2.45
N GLU A 685 -14.89 -49.63 1.72
CA GLU A 685 -16.17 -49.79 1.04
C GLU A 685 -16.10 -50.88 -0.04
N ILE A 686 -15.10 -50.86 -0.91
CA ILE A 686 -14.83 -51.91 -1.90
C ILE A 686 -14.62 -53.27 -1.21
N GLN A 687 -13.90 -53.32 -0.09
CA GLN A 687 -13.71 -54.57 0.66
C GLN A 687 -15.03 -55.08 1.28
N ASN A 688 -15.92 -54.18 1.71
CA ASN A 688 -17.23 -54.54 2.24
C ASN A 688 -18.22 -54.93 1.11
N GLN A 689 -18.17 -54.27 -0.04
CA GLN A 689 -18.88 -54.70 -1.25
C GLN A 689 -18.41 -56.07 -1.73
N ALA A 690 -17.10 -56.35 -1.72
CA ALA A 690 -16.56 -57.67 -2.06
C ALA A 690 -17.08 -58.77 -1.12
N LYS A 691 -17.13 -58.51 0.20
CA LYS A 691 -17.77 -59.43 1.18
C LYS A 691 -19.26 -59.61 0.90
N ALA A 692 -19.99 -58.54 0.57
CA ALA A 692 -21.42 -58.59 0.26
C ALA A 692 -21.70 -59.36 -1.05
N ILE A 693 -20.86 -59.21 -2.07
CA ILE A 693 -20.91 -59.97 -3.32
C ILE A 693 -20.65 -61.46 -3.06
N GLU A 694 -19.63 -61.80 -2.27
CA GLU A 694 -19.32 -63.19 -1.97
C GLU A 694 -20.42 -63.85 -1.11
N ALA A 695 -20.98 -63.14 -0.12
CA ALA A 695 -22.15 -63.59 0.64
C ALA A 695 -23.42 -63.73 -0.22
N ALA A 696 -23.65 -62.81 -1.18
CA ALA A 696 -24.75 -62.92 -2.13
C ALA A 696 -24.56 -64.13 -3.08
N LYS A 697 -23.32 -64.41 -3.48
CA LYS A 697 -22.93 -65.57 -4.29
C LYS A 697 -23.06 -66.89 -3.52
N GLU A 698 -22.74 -66.92 -2.22
CA GLU A 698 -23.05 -68.06 -1.34
C GLU A 698 -24.57 -68.29 -1.24
N GLN A 699 -25.37 -67.23 -1.05
CA GLN A 699 -26.83 -67.33 -1.07
C GLN A 699 -27.37 -67.79 -2.43
N LEU A 700 -26.75 -67.36 -3.54
CA LEU A 700 -27.14 -67.76 -4.89
C LEU A 700 -26.79 -69.23 -5.15
N GLN A 701 -25.62 -69.71 -4.69
CA GLN A 701 -25.28 -71.13 -4.70
C GLN A 701 -26.20 -71.98 -3.80
N ALA A 702 -26.61 -71.46 -2.64
CA ALA A 702 -27.58 -72.15 -1.77
C ALA A 702 -28.97 -72.23 -2.42
N LYS A 703 -29.42 -71.14 -3.08
CA LYS A 703 -30.65 -71.13 -3.87
C LYS A 703 -30.58 -72.02 -5.11
N ALA A 704 -29.42 -72.10 -5.78
CA ALA A 704 -29.21 -73.03 -6.89
C ALA A 704 -29.34 -74.49 -6.42
N LYS A 705 -28.70 -74.87 -5.31
CA LYS A 705 -28.84 -76.21 -4.71
C LYS A 705 -30.29 -76.52 -4.32
N LEU A 706 -31.02 -75.57 -3.73
CA LEU A 706 -32.45 -75.71 -3.43
C LEU A 706 -33.32 -75.83 -4.69
N HIS A 707 -32.99 -75.09 -5.74
CA HIS A 707 -33.65 -75.20 -7.03
C HIS A 707 -33.41 -76.58 -7.65
N ASP A 708 -32.17 -77.06 -7.70
CA ASP A 708 -31.81 -78.37 -8.24
C ASP A 708 -32.45 -79.52 -7.43
N GLN A 709 -32.56 -79.37 -6.11
CA GLN A 709 -33.35 -80.25 -5.24
C GLN A 709 -34.83 -80.24 -5.64
N SER A 710 -35.46 -79.06 -5.76
CA SER A 710 -36.87 -78.95 -6.18
C SER A 710 -37.13 -79.47 -7.59
N VAL A 711 -36.16 -79.36 -8.52
CA VAL A 711 -36.24 -79.94 -9.87
C VAL A 711 -36.12 -81.47 -9.80
N SER A 712 -35.29 -82.01 -8.90
CA SER A 712 -35.24 -83.45 -8.64
C SER A 712 -36.56 -83.96 -8.05
N GLU A 713 -37.13 -83.26 -7.06
CA GLU A 713 -38.45 -83.56 -6.47
C GLU A 713 -39.56 -83.50 -7.53
N VAL A 714 -39.58 -82.47 -8.39
CA VAL A 714 -40.52 -82.38 -9.53
C VAL A 714 -40.29 -83.51 -10.54
N SER A 715 -39.05 -83.95 -10.78
CA SER A 715 -38.75 -85.10 -11.64
C SER A 715 -39.24 -86.42 -11.04
N GLU A 716 -39.12 -86.60 -9.72
CA GLU A 716 -39.65 -87.77 -9.01
C GLU A 716 -41.17 -87.77 -8.91
N LEU A 717 -41.79 -86.60 -8.70
CA LEU A 717 -43.23 -86.41 -8.79
C LEU A 717 -43.74 -86.68 -10.20
N GLN A 718 -43.03 -86.24 -11.25
CA GLN A 718 -43.35 -86.57 -12.64
C GLN A 718 -43.28 -88.08 -12.89
N LYS A 719 -42.19 -88.77 -12.49
CA LYS A 719 -42.09 -90.25 -12.59
C LYS A 719 -43.22 -90.95 -11.84
N THR A 720 -43.55 -90.46 -10.64
CA THR A 720 -44.66 -90.96 -9.83
C THR A 720 -46.00 -90.78 -10.54
N LEU A 721 -46.26 -89.60 -11.11
CA LEU A 721 -47.48 -89.27 -11.85
C LEU A 721 -47.57 -90.07 -13.16
N GLU A 722 -46.46 -90.32 -13.85
CA GLU A 722 -46.39 -91.21 -15.02
C GLU A 722 -46.68 -92.68 -14.63
N SER A 723 -46.17 -93.13 -13.47
CA SER A 723 -46.50 -94.45 -12.93
C SER A 723 -47.98 -94.56 -12.57
N GLN A 724 -48.56 -93.52 -11.97
CA GLN A 724 -49.98 -93.44 -11.64
C GLN A 724 -50.84 -93.43 -12.90
N ARG A 725 -50.47 -92.67 -13.94
CA ARG A 725 -51.09 -92.73 -15.28
C ARG A 725 -51.03 -94.15 -15.83
N SER A 726 -49.88 -94.82 -15.80
CA SER A 726 -49.77 -96.20 -16.27
C SER A 726 -50.66 -97.18 -15.48
N SER A 727 -50.88 -96.92 -14.19
CA SER A 727 -51.79 -97.68 -13.33
C SER A 727 -53.25 -97.38 -13.67
N ILE A 728 -53.61 -96.12 -13.90
CA ILE A 728 -54.94 -95.68 -14.35
C ILE A 728 -55.26 -96.29 -15.72
N THR A 729 -54.31 -96.34 -16.66
CA THR A 729 -54.51 -97.01 -17.97
C THR A 729 -54.70 -98.52 -17.80
N LYS A 730 -53.97 -99.18 -16.89
CA LYS A 730 -54.20 -100.60 -16.55
C LYS A 730 -55.58 -100.82 -15.94
N LEU A 731 -56.00 -99.97 -15.01
CA LEU A 731 -57.32 -100.02 -14.38
C LEU A 731 -58.45 -99.73 -15.39
N ALA A 732 -58.25 -98.82 -16.34
CA ALA A 732 -59.18 -98.54 -17.43
C ALA A 732 -59.32 -99.74 -18.38
N ASN A 733 -58.22 -100.41 -18.73
CA ASN A 733 -58.25 -101.64 -19.54
C ASN A 733 -58.90 -102.81 -18.77
N GLN A 734 -58.73 -102.88 -17.45
CA GLN A 734 -59.44 -103.82 -16.57
C GLN A 734 -60.93 -103.51 -16.45
N LEU A 735 -61.32 -102.23 -16.42
CA LEU A 735 -62.71 -101.80 -16.46
C LEU A 735 -63.35 -102.17 -17.81
N GLN A 736 -62.66 -101.90 -18.92
CA GLN A 736 -63.14 -102.23 -20.27
C GLN A 736 -63.33 -103.75 -20.47
N THR A 737 -62.44 -104.58 -19.93
CA THR A 737 -62.61 -106.05 -19.96
C THR A 737 -63.73 -106.52 -19.01
N ALA A 738 -63.94 -105.87 -17.87
CA ALA A 738 -65.12 -106.13 -17.03
C ALA A 738 -66.44 -105.71 -17.73
N GLU A 739 -66.44 -104.64 -18.51
CA GLU A 739 -67.59 -104.24 -19.34
C GLU A 739 -67.85 -105.20 -20.51
N GLN A 740 -66.80 -105.77 -21.12
CA GLN A 740 -66.94 -106.85 -22.11
C GLN A 740 -67.51 -108.16 -21.52
N LEU A 741 -67.30 -108.43 -20.23
CA LEU A 741 -67.92 -109.56 -19.52
C LEU A 741 -69.38 -109.28 -19.09
N ARG A 742 -69.82 -108.01 -19.12
CA ARG A 742 -71.19 -107.60 -18.75
C ARG A 742 -72.29 -108.17 -19.66
N PRO A 743 -72.18 -108.18 -21.00
CA PRO A 743 -73.14 -108.87 -21.86
C PRO A 743 -73.11 -110.40 -21.69
N VAL A 744 -71.94 -111.00 -21.43
CA VAL A 744 -71.82 -112.45 -21.20
C VAL A 744 -72.53 -112.86 -19.91
N ASN A 745 -72.37 -112.09 -18.83
CA ASN A 745 -73.15 -112.29 -17.60
C ASN A 745 -74.65 -112.11 -17.84
N LYS A 746 -75.07 -111.17 -18.69
CA LYS A 746 -76.47 -111.01 -19.05
C LYS A 746 -77.00 -112.23 -19.83
N GLU A 747 -76.26 -112.74 -20.82
CA GLU A 747 -76.64 -113.96 -21.57
C GLU A 747 -76.75 -115.18 -20.65
N LEU A 748 -75.83 -115.33 -19.69
CA LEU A 748 -75.91 -116.38 -18.65
C LEU A 748 -77.14 -116.21 -17.75
N GLN A 749 -77.47 -114.98 -17.38
CA GLN A 749 -78.61 -114.68 -16.52
C GLN A 749 -79.96 -114.86 -17.24
N ASP A 750 -80.02 -114.53 -18.53
CA ASP A 750 -81.15 -114.82 -19.41
C ASP A 750 -81.32 -116.35 -19.61
N ARG A 751 -80.21 -117.11 -19.77
CA ARG A 751 -80.24 -118.59 -19.76
C ARG A 751 -80.69 -119.20 -18.44
N ILE A 752 -80.34 -118.61 -17.30
CA ILE A 752 -80.84 -119.03 -15.98
C ILE A 752 -82.35 -118.79 -15.88
N ASN A 753 -82.85 -117.65 -16.39
CA ASN A 753 -84.29 -117.37 -16.46
C ASN A 753 -85.02 -118.37 -17.38
N GLU A 754 -84.43 -118.74 -18.52
CA GLU A 754 -84.98 -119.72 -19.46
C GLU A 754 -85.00 -121.14 -18.86
N LEU A 755 -83.95 -121.55 -18.14
CA LEU A 755 -83.91 -122.81 -17.39
C LEU A 755 -84.92 -122.83 -16.23
N MET A 756 -85.13 -121.70 -15.52
CA MET A 756 -86.19 -121.60 -14.51
C MET A 756 -87.59 -121.68 -15.13
N ALA A 757 -87.80 -121.11 -16.32
CA ALA A 757 -89.07 -121.24 -17.06
C ALA A 757 -89.30 -122.69 -17.53
N HIS A 758 -88.25 -123.40 -17.95
CA HIS A 758 -88.31 -124.82 -18.29
C HIS A 758 -88.59 -125.70 -17.07
N LEU A 759 -87.96 -125.42 -15.91
CA LEU A 759 -88.24 -126.11 -14.65
C LEU A 759 -89.69 -125.90 -14.18
N LYS A 760 -90.24 -124.69 -14.31
CA LYS A 760 -91.66 -124.41 -14.02
C LYS A 760 -92.60 -125.15 -14.96
N ARG A 761 -92.24 -125.35 -16.23
CA ARG A 761 -93.05 -126.10 -17.20
C ARG A 761 -93.04 -127.61 -16.88
N VAL A 762 -91.86 -128.18 -16.62
CA VAL A 762 -91.70 -129.60 -16.26
C VAL A 762 -92.33 -129.94 -14.90
N SER A 763 -92.31 -129.00 -13.94
CA SER A 763 -93.03 -129.22 -12.67
C SER A 763 -94.54 -129.18 -12.84
N ALA A 764 -95.10 -128.27 -13.65
CA ALA A 764 -96.52 -128.28 -14.00
C ALA A 764 -96.93 -129.57 -14.76
N GLU A 765 -96.13 -130.02 -15.74
CA GLU A 765 -96.35 -131.29 -16.45
C GLU A 765 -96.30 -132.51 -15.51
N HIS A 766 -95.49 -132.46 -14.45
CA HIS A 766 -95.45 -133.49 -13.41
C HIS A 766 -96.65 -133.39 -12.44
N GLU A 767 -97.17 -132.19 -12.18
CA GLU A 767 -98.39 -131.96 -11.40
C GLU A 767 -99.63 -132.47 -12.14
N ASP A 768 -99.77 -132.18 -13.44
CA ASP A 768 -100.80 -132.75 -14.33
C ASP A 768 -100.72 -134.29 -14.41
N SER A 769 -99.50 -134.85 -14.39
CA SER A 769 -99.28 -136.30 -14.36
C SER A 769 -99.66 -136.95 -13.02
N LEU A 770 -99.52 -136.23 -11.91
CA LEU A 770 -100.02 -136.65 -10.60
C LEU A 770 -101.54 -136.54 -10.51
N ASP A 771 -102.14 -135.48 -11.07
CA ASP A 771 -103.59 -135.31 -11.09
C ASP A 771 -104.30 -136.23 -12.13
N ALA A 772 -103.58 -136.69 -13.15
CA ALA A 772 -104.02 -137.82 -13.96
C ALA A 772 -104.05 -139.13 -13.16
N ASN A 773 -103.10 -139.33 -12.24
CA ASN A 773 -103.06 -140.51 -11.35
C ASN A 773 -104.11 -140.45 -10.23
N THR A 774 -104.43 -139.28 -9.65
CA THR A 774 -105.57 -139.16 -8.72
C THR A 774 -106.88 -139.50 -9.42
N LYS A 775 -107.12 -138.97 -10.64
CA LYS A 775 -108.29 -139.30 -11.46
C LYS A 775 -108.34 -140.77 -11.91
N ALA A 776 -107.19 -141.43 -12.03
CA ALA A 776 -107.12 -142.88 -12.26
C ALA A 776 -107.47 -143.66 -10.98
N LEU A 777 -106.96 -143.25 -9.81
CA LEU A 777 -107.28 -143.85 -8.51
C LEU A 777 -108.74 -143.66 -8.12
N ASP A 778 -109.34 -142.50 -8.42
CA ASP A 778 -110.77 -142.27 -8.14
C ASP A 778 -111.67 -143.05 -9.11
N ARG A 779 -111.24 -143.29 -10.36
CA ARG A 779 -111.90 -144.28 -11.24
C ARG A 779 -111.76 -145.71 -10.74
N ILE A 780 -110.64 -146.06 -10.09
CA ILE A 780 -110.49 -147.35 -9.42
C ILE A 780 -111.45 -147.41 -8.21
N ARG A 781 -111.56 -146.34 -7.41
CA ARG A 781 -112.54 -146.25 -6.32
C ARG A 781 -113.99 -146.31 -6.79
N ASP A 782 -114.34 -145.72 -7.93
CA ASP A 782 -115.67 -145.85 -8.53
C ASP A 782 -115.94 -147.30 -8.97
N LEU A 783 -114.95 -148.00 -9.53
CA LEU A 783 -115.06 -149.42 -9.88
C LEU A 783 -115.12 -150.32 -8.63
N GLU A 784 -114.36 -150.00 -7.58
CA GLU A 784 -114.45 -150.64 -6.25
C GLU A 784 -115.80 -150.34 -5.58
N SER A 785 -116.35 -149.15 -5.74
CA SER A 785 -117.67 -148.76 -5.23
C SER A 785 -118.78 -149.50 -5.98
N ASN A 786 -118.70 -149.62 -7.30
CA ASN A 786 -119.64 -150.45 -8.08
C ASN A 786 -119.48 -151.94 -7.72
N LEU A 787 -118.27 -152.45 -7.51
CA LEU A 787 -118.03 -153.79 -6.95
C LEU A 787 -118.58 -153.93 -5.53
N HIS A 788 -118.51 -152.88 -4.71
CA HIS A 788 -119.09 -152.85 -3.37
C HIS A 788 -120.61 -152.72 -3.38
N ASP A 789 -121.24 -152.08 -4.37
CA ASP A 789 -122.69 -152.06 -4.56
C ASP A 789 -123.20 -153.41 -5.09
N HIS A 790 -122.46 -154.06 -6.00
CA HIS A 790 -122.73 -155.45 -6.38
C HIS A 790 -122.53 -156.41 -5.19
N ALA A 791 -121.48 -156.22 -4.39
CA ALA A 791 -121.25 -156.97 -3.17
C ALA A 791 -122.24 -156.61 -2.06
N ALA A 792 -122.83 -155.40 -2.04
CA ALA A 792 -123.89 -154.98 -1.14
C ALA A 792 -125.20 -155.63 -1.54
N LYS A 793 -125.56 -155.66 -2.83
CA LYS A 793 -126.72 -156.42 -3.34
C LYS A 793 -126.60 -157.92 -3.04
N ILE A 794 -125.38 -158.48 -3.12
CA ILE A 794 -125.08 -159.85 -2.69
C ILE A 794 -125.08 -159.97 -1.15
N ARG A 795 -124.71 -158.94 -0.39
CA ARG A 795 -124.72 -158.90 1.08
C ARG A 795 -126.06 -158.53 1.70
N ASP A 796 -127.03 -158.00 0.97
CA ASP A 796 -128.40 -157.81 1.44
C ASP A 796 -129.17 -159.11 1.20
N LEU A 797 -129.04 -159.71 0.01
CA LEU A 797 -129.40 -161.13 -0.21
C LEU A 797 -128.63 -162.11 0.69
N ARG A 798 -127.54 -161.66 1.34
CA ARG A 798 -126.80 -162.37 2.42
C ARG A 798 -126.73 -161.60 3.75
N ARG A 799 -127.74 -160.77 4.06
CA ARG A 799 -128.07 -160.27 5.40
C ARG A 799 -129.54 -160.46 5.74
N GLU A 800 -130.35 -160.68 4.72
CA GLU A 800 -131.35 -161.75 4.73
C GLU A 800 -130.70 -163.15 4.93
N ARG A 801 -129.36 -163.32 4.84
CA ARG A 801 -128.57 -164.56 5.16
C ARG A 801 -127.12 -164.40 5.77
N ALA A 802 -126.89 -163.45 6.70
CA ALA A 802 -125.81 -163.24 7.73
C ALA A 802 -124.24 -163.40 7.53
N SER A 803 -123.45 -162.58 8.30
CA SER A 803 -122.14 -162.83 9.04
C SER A 803 -120.71 -162.23 8.66
N ILE A 804 -119.98 -161.72 9.71
CA ILE A 804 -118.49 -161.76 10.12
C ILE A 804 -117.33 -160.98 9.36
N ALA A 805 -116.09 -160.86 9.94
CA ALA A 805 -115.01 -159.81 9.73
C ALA A 805 -113.48 -160.19 10.04
N GLY A 806 -112.45 -159.35 9.67
CA GLY A 806 -110.98 -159.34 10.10
C GLY A 806 -109.88 -159.16 8.99
N LEU A 807 -108.53 -158.94 9.14
CA LEU A 807 -107.59 -158.27 10.14
C LEU A 807 -106.05 -158.23 9.68
N ASP A 808 -105.22 -157.26 10.19
CA ASP A 808 -103.71 -157.09 10.36
C ASP A 808 -102.54 -157.40 9.33
N GLY A 809 -101.39 -156.63 9.35
CA GLY A 809 -99.97 -157.17 9.29
C GLY A 809 -98.76 -156.60 8.41
N ARG A 810 -97.69 -156.04 9.06
CA ARG A 810 -96.16 -156.16 8.95
C ARG A 810 -95.17 -155.94 7.72
N ASP A 811 -93.98 -155.32 8.04
CA ASP A 811 -92.48 -155.58 7.79
C ASP A 811 -91.86 -155.85 6.35
N ASP A 812 -90.56 -155.70 5.91
CA ASP A 812 -89.18 -155.15 6.28
C ASP A 812 -88.19 -155.09 5.02
N GLY A 813 -86.95 -154.50 5.06
CA GLY A 813 -85.77 -154.93 4.20
C GLY A 813 -84.63 -153.99 3.61
N GLN A 814 -83.36 -154.19 4.03
CA GLN A 814 -81.97 -154.14 3.41
C GLN A 814 -81.43 -153.29 2.16
N SER A 815 -80.33 -152.51 2.39
CA SER A 815 -78.92 -152.58 1.81
C SER A 815 -78.38 -151.98 0.44
N ILE A 816 -77.06 -151.61 0.46
CA ILE A 816 -75.96 -151.66 -0.59
C ILE A 816 -75.67 -150.56 -1.67
N ARG A 817 -74.38 -150.09 -1.68
CA ARG A 817 -73.41 -149.55 -2.73
C ARG A 817 -73.93 -149.09 -4.14
N LYS A 818 -73.34 -148.14 -4.90
CA LYS A 818 -71.90 -147.97 -5.30
C LYS A 818 -71.67 -146.76 -6.27
N ALA A 819 -70.44 -146.22 -6.26
CA ALA A 819 -69.71 -145.37 -7.22
C ALA A 819 -70.31 -144.90 -8.58
N ALA A 820 -70.08 -143.63 -8.90
CA ALA A 820 -69.13 -143.20 -9.95
C ALA A 820 -68.21 -142.11 -9.38
#